data_AF-A0A0L0CR67-F1
#
_entry.id   AF-A0A0L0CR67-F1
#
_cell.length_a   1.000
_cell.length_b   1.000
_cell.length_c   1.000
_cell.angle_alpha   90.00
_cell.angle_beta   90.00
_cell.angle_gamma   90.00
#
_symmetry.space_group_name_H-M   'P 1'
#
loop_
_entity.id
_entity.type
_entity.pdbx_description
1 polymer ?
#
loop_
_entity_poly.entity_id
_entity_poly.type
_entity_poly.pdbx_seq_one_letter_code
_entity_poly.pdbx_strand_id
1 'polypeptide(L)'
;KQHKTNNMTILSKKLSWLLRHGAIKEGLTIQANGFIKVDDILQHPNYKNHYTLEVLQMLVENDEKQRYSLRFNEDSGVYEIRANKGHTLKEVKDDKCLKEIVKAEEVPLAVHGTYLRHWPAIKREGLKRMSRNHVHFATSDARADNISGFRSDCQVLIYLNVKRVLDSQQLKLYRSDNNVVLCSGLENGSIPPIYFDKVVDQFAPMANDKEANAINSKCSVCGVTFNNIQECLKHELIKHSLHKKNHPQNRIQKRLNATAKCLNAEEKLSQRVQLRNELKKCKNGEELHAIFELFCMKTDSLGLIFTRIQTCLEKELRSAGIVRIYPFGSIASGLALRDCDIDIYLDATQMHVSPRHKYYKEKEDHDSQQRLAFNRINNLLHRSPHFTDVFAIRRARVPIIKCKHKDTGFSIDINVSCPSSRENTQFIYELVKSDDRIHELMLFLKLWAKNAQIVGRDTMTSYCLITLVIFFLQQPWLKENQAIKQNKNKRILKSIKELQENCPFNMVQGINYAYNLRDKENKPTIPTAVTTWELIKEFFNFYKDFNFEDHVISPFYGKSIEKTNLTPDICEEYYKQLRTISQYLRGEQANDLQIDRCMCVQDAFCLNQNTAKNILPHSKQYIQLCLNNAHKICENPNNLKLGELYEQLLFETIKINQDNQVKVTNENCKSELMKDLKNLTLPITETKTAETNKIEGKLIHSIIPSKADIRTLAAHYPDQPAGESLLRCWCQHYIEAIEIILTKIYRMDISQKELSSQQKQQKLDQEVKDKELNQAWLISCSIDLWSNRCFQKVGQTSFMNYHLEQTERLHNLRRQDPKFSVSFNGILKLNTLANYMGMDIELHLTDGTPIASLNKKSPLRKFFNVFRNTLQSCNFKETLNISGVESAKNFNENKTQTIQNNDDDDTATAANVEESLQTTPSIEKAIADNL
;
A
#
# COMPACT_ATOMS: atom_id res chain seq x y z
N LYS A 1 24.55 -6.04 -16.60
CA LYS A 1 24.72 -7.05 -15.53
C LYS A 1 23.39 -7.52 -14.89
N GLN A 2 22.50 -6.63 -14.44
CA GLN A 2 21.23 -6.98 -13.76
C GLN A 2 20.31 -7.99 -14.50
N HIS A 3 20.28 -7.98 -15.85
CA HIS A 3 19.53 -8.97 -16.63
C HIS A 3 20.08 -10.42 -16.52
N LYS A 4 21.39 -10.63 -16.27
CA LYS A 4 21.97 -11.98 -16.13
C LYS A 4 21.69 -12.60 -14.75
N THR A 5 21.81 -11.85 -13.67
CA THR A 5 21.63 -12.38 -12.28
C THR A 5 20.20 -12.81 -11.97
N ASN A 6 19.20 -12.10 -12.47
CA ASN A 6 17.80 -12.52 -12.35
C ASN A 6 17.53 -13.87 -13.03
N ASN A 7 18.24 -14.20 -14.12
CA ASN A 7 18.03 -15.44 -14.86
C ASN A 7 18.57 -16.67 -14.09
N MET A 8 19.80 -16.61 -13.58
CA MET A 8 20.41 -17.70 -12.79
C MET A 8 19.59 -18.06 -11.54
N THR A 9 18.99 -17.05 -10.89
CA THR A 9 18.14 -17.26 -9.70
C THR A 9 16.83 -17.99 -10.03
N ILE A 10 16.33 -17.87 -11.27
CA ILE A 10 15.16 -18.59 -11.76
C ILE A 10 15.55 -20.04 -12.10
N LEU A 11 16.70 -20.24 -12.75
CA LEU A 11 17.25 -21.56 -13.08
C LEU A 11 17.54 -22.39 -11.82
N SER A 12 18.24 -21.87 -10.81
CA SER A 12 18.48 -22.60 -9.55
C SER A 12 17.18 -23.10 -8.90
N LYS A 13 16.12 -22.27 -8.89
CA LYS A 13 14.82 -22.66 -8.31
C LYS A 13 14.11 -23.75 -9.12
N LYS A 14 14.25 -23.73 -10.45
CA LYS A 14 13.70 -24.75 -11.34
C LYS A 14 14.45 -26.09 -11.14
N LEU A 15 15.77 -26.06 -10.95
CA LEU A 15 16.61 -27.23 -10.64
C LEU A 15 16.30 -27.82 -9.25
N SER A 16 16.24 -26.98 -8.20
CA SER A 16 15.85 -27.40 -6.84
C SER A 16 14.52 -28.13 -6.79
N TRP A 17 13.54 -27.70 -7.58
CA TRP A 17 12.25 -28.39 -7.65
C TRP A 17 12.35 -29.74 -8.36
N LEU A 18 13.08 -29.80 -9.49
CA LEU A 18 13.29 -31.01 -10.27
C LEU A 18 13.92 -32.12 -9.42
N LEU A 19 15.06 -31.86 -8.78
CA LEU A 19 15.84 -32.87 -8.04
C LEU A 19 15.19 -33.35 -6.73
N ARG A 20 14.22 -32.61 -6.17
CA ARG A 20 13.60 -32.94 -4.87
C ARG A 20 12.19 -33.50 -4.97
N HIS A 21 11.49 -33.15 -6.04
CA HIS A 21 10.04 -33.36 -6.19
C HIS A 21 9.60 -33.66 -7.64
N GLY A 22 10.30 -33.12 -8.64
CA GLY A 22 9.83 -33.08 -10.02
C GLY A 22 10.31 -34.21 -10.93
N ALA A 23 11.44 -34.87 -10.61
CA ALA A 23 12.16 -35.82 -11.48
C ALA A 23 11.24 -36.83 -12.20
N ILE A 24 10.59 -37.69 -11.43
CA ILE A 24 9.70 -38.75 -11.93
C ILE A 24 8.53 -38.17 -12.72
N LYS A 25 8.03 -37.00 -12.31
CA LYS A 25 6.88 -36.32 -12.95
C LYS A 25 7.23 -35.73 -14.33
N GLU A 26 8.48 -35.32 -14.54
CA GLU A 26 8.99 -34.91 -15.86
C GLU A 26 9.59 -36.10 -16.64
N GLY A 27 9.31 -37.35 -16.23
CA GLY A 27 9.77 -38.56 -16.93
C GLY A 27 11.27 -38.86 -16.80
N LEU A 28 11.97 -38.22 -15.85
CA LEU A 28 13.39 -38.47 -15.60
C LEU A 28 13.58 -39.59 -14.56
N THR A 29 14.52 -40.49 -14.83
CA THR A 29 14.85 -41.59 -13.91
C THR A 29 15.72 -41.07 -12.77
N ILE A 30 15.31 -41.32 -11.52
CA ILE A 30 16.06 -40.95 -10.31
C ILE A 30 16.46 -42.21 -9.52
N GLN A 31 17.71 -42.25 -9.08
CA GLN A 31 18.26 -43.34 -8.27
C GLN A 31 17.83 -43.24 -6.80
N ALA A 32 17.91 -44.35 -6.06
CA ALA A 32 17.52 -44.42 -4.64
C ALA A 32 18.40 -43.60 -3.67
N ASN A 33 19.55 -43.09 -4.16
CA ASN A 33 20.46 -42.16 -3.49
C ASN A 33 20.18 -40.67 -3.84
N GLY A 34 19.20 -40.41 -4.71
CA GLY A 34 18.76 -39.10 -5.19
C GLY A 34 19.39 -38.60 -6.50
N PHE A 35 20.32 -39.33 -7.13
CA PHE A 35 21.01 -38.89 -8.34
C PHE A 35 20.19 -39.10 -9.63
N ILE A 36 20.33 -38.15 -10.57
CA ILE A 36 19.78 -38.16 -11.94
C ILE A 36 20.92 -37.88 -12.92
N LYS A 37 20.94 -38.54 -14.08
CA LYS A 37 21.89 -38.24 -15.16
C LYS A 37 21.67 -36.83 -15.71
N VAL A 38 22.77 -36.10 -15.93
CA VAL A 38 22.71 -34.72 -16.45
C VAL A 38 22.22 -34.70 -17.89
N ASP A 39 22.66 -35.63 -18.74
CA ASP A 39 22.28 -35.66 -20.16
C ASP A 39 20.78 -35.80 -20.37
N ASP A 40 20.09 -36.58 -19.54
CA ASP A 40 18.63 -36.70 -19.56
C ASP A 40 17.96 -35.32 -19.33
N ILE A 41 18.51 -34.48 -18.44
CA ILE A 41 18.05 -33.11 -18.20
C ILE A 41 18.38 -32.20 -19.40
N LEU A 42 19.56 -32.36 -20.00
CA LEU A 42 20.02 -31.54 -21.14
C LEU A 42 19.29 -31.88 -22.45
N GLN A 43 18.77 -33.09 -22.61
CA GLN A 43 17.98 -33.48 -23.78
C GLN A 43 16.48 -33.23 -23.60
N HIS A 44 15.98 -33.15 -22.35
CA HIS A 44 14.56 -33.02 -22.06
C HIS A 44 13.92 -31.73 -22.65
N PRO A 45 12.77 -31.80 -23.37
CA PRO A 45 12.19 -30.65 -24.08
C PRO A 45 11.96 -29.40 -23.22
N ASN A 46 11.57 -29.57 -21.95
CA ASN A 46 11.30 -28.46 -21.01
C ASN A 46 12.57 -27.84 -20.38
N TYR A 47 13.76 -28.40 -20.65
CA TYR A 47 15.00 -28.08 -19.92
C TYR A 47 16.21 -27.84 -20.83
N LYS A 48 16.27 -28.47 -22.01
CA LYS A 48 17.36 -28.32 -23.00
C LYS A 48 17.70 -26.89 -23.41
N ASN A 49 16.69 -26.02 -23.51
CA ASN A 49 16.87 -24.59 -23.84
C ASN A 49 17.22 -23.70 -22.63
N HIS A 50 17.51 -24.30 -21.46
CA HIS A 50 17.67 -23.60 -20.19
C HIS A 50 18.89 -24.03 -19.37
N TYR A 51 19.46 -25.20 -19.64
CA TYR A 51 20.63 -25.73 -18.97
C TYR A 51 21.66 -26.23 -19.98
N THR A 52 22.92 -26.12 -19.59
CA THR A 52 24.07 -26.83 -20.15
C THR A 52 24.87 -27.40 -18.96
N LEU A 53 25.87 -28.24 -19.20
CA LEU A 53 26.69 -28.79 -18.12
C LEU A 53 27.38 -27.68 -17.30
N GLU A 54 27.89 -26.65 -17.98
CA GLU A 54 28.55 -25.50 -17.35
C GLU A 54 27.57 -24.66 -16.51
N VAL A 55 26.33 -24.50 -16.99
CA VAL A 55 25.27 -23.82 -16.20
C VAL A 55 24.92 -24.61 -14.95
N LEU A 56 24.92 -25.95 -15.01
CA LEU A 56 24.68 -26.79 -13.84
C LEU A 56 25.85 -26.77 -12.86
N GLN A 57 27.10 -26.86 -13.34
CA GLN A 57 28.31 -26.71 -12.52
C GLN A 57 28.31 -25.35 -11.77
N MET A 58 28.13 -24.25 -12.49
CA MET A 58 28.01 -22.91 -11.88
C MET A 58 26.88 -22.82 -10.84
N LEU A 59 25.76 -23.53 -11.04
CA LEU A 59 24.63 -23.54 -10.09
C LEU A 59 24.90 -24.35 -8.81
N VAL A 60 25.84 -25.29 -8.84
CA VAL A 60 26.30 -26.03 -7.65
C VAL A 60 27.39 -25.25 -6.92
N GLU A 61 28.42 -24.79 -7.63
CA GLU A 61 29.54 -24.04 -7.05
C GLU A 61 29.11 -22.75 -6.33
N ASN A 62 28.17 -22.01 -6.92
CA ASN A 62 27.69 -20.74 -6.36
C ASN A 62 26.52 -20.91 -5.37
N ASP A 63 26.24 -22.13 -4.90
CA ASP A 63 25.21 -22.36 -3.88
C ASP A 63 25.80 -22.33 -2.47
N GLU A 64 25.82 -21.13 -1.88
CA GLU A 64 26.17 -20.85 -0.48
C GLU A 64 25.47 -21.78 0.55
N LYS A 65 24.36 -22.44 0.17
CA LYS A 65 23.59 -23.32 1.07
C LYS A 65 23.79 -24.81 0.81
N GLN A 66 24.74 -25.18 -0.06
CA GLN A 66 25.19 -26.55 -0.31
C GLN A 66 24.01 -27.53 -0.51
N ARG A 67 23.05 -27.13 -1.35
CA ARG A 67 21.77 -27.83 -1.59
C ARG A 67 21.88 -28.97 -2.58
N TYR A 68 22.92 -28.96 -3.41
CA TYR A 68 23.13 -29.86 -4.53
C TYR A 68 24.48 -30.57 -4.41
N SER A 69 24.58 -31.74 -5.02
CA SER A 69 25.85 -32.40 -5.34
C SER A 69 25.81 -32.82 -6.79
N LEU A 70 26.83 -32.45 -7.54
CA LEU A 70 27.11 -32.90 -8.90
C LEU A 70 28.37 -33.76 -8.86
N ARG A 71 28.35 -34.93 -9.51
CA ARG A 71 29.48 -35.86 -9.61
C ARG A 71 29.62 -36.38 -11.04
N PHE A 72 30.82 -36.85 -11.38
CA PHE A 72 30.99 -37.78 -12.50
C PHE A 72 30.86 -39.21 -11.95
N ASN A 73 30.18 -40.10 -12.68
CA ASN A 73 30.00 -41.50 -12.30
C ASN A 73 30.87 -42.36 -13.24
N GLU A 74 32.04 -42.77 -12.76
CA GLU A 74 33.06 -43.47 -13.56
C GLU A 74 32.56 -44.81 -14.12
N ASP A 75 31.73 -45.55 -13.37
CA ASP A 75 31.16 -46.84 -13.81
C ASP A 75 30.20 -46.71 -15.00
N SER A 76 29.61 -45.52 -15.20
CA SER A 76 28.61 -45.27 -16.24
C SER A 76 29.01 -44.18 -17.24
N GLY A 77 30.19 -43.58 -17.08
CA GLY A 77 30.78 -42.58 -17.98
C GLY A 77 30.04 -41.24 -18.08
N VAL A 78 29.12 -40.92 -17.16
CA VAL A 78 28.24 -39.74 -17.26
C VAL A 78 28.22 -38.88 -15.99
N TYR A 79 27.86 -37.60 -16.14
CA TYR A 79 27.62 -36.71 -15.01
C TYR A 79 26.24 -36.95 -14.39
N GLU A 80 26.17 -36.86 -13.06
CA GLU A 80 24.96 -37.05 -12.27
C GLU A 80 24.80 -35.95 -11.22
N ILE A 81 23.56 -35.50 -10.98
CA ILE A 81 23.25 -34.45 -10.00
C ILE A 81 22.10 -34.85 -9.05
N ARG A 82 22.23 -34.50 -7.76
CA ARG A 82 21.19 -34.69 -6.71
C ARG A 82 20.99 -33.45 -5.85
N ALA A 83 19.98 -33.48 -4.99
CA ALA A 83 19.88 -32.60 -3.83
C ALA A 83 20.41 -33.27 -2.55
N ASN A 84 20.91 -32.46 -1.61
CA ASN A 84 21.58 -32.97 -0.39
C ASN A 84 20.62 -33.13 0.81
N LYS A 85 19.42 -32.55 0.74
CA LYS A 85 18.36 -32.73 1.76
C LYS A 85 16.99 -32.27 1.27
N GLY A 86 15.94 -32.82 1.87
CA GLY A 86 14.56 -32.40 1.65
C GLY A 86 13.88 -33.00 0.42
N HIS A 87 14.24 -34.24 0.07
CA HIS A 87 13.49 -35.05 -0.89
C HIS A 87 12.08 -35.34 -0.35
N THR A 88 11.12 -35.51 -1.27
CA THR A 88 9.78 -36.04 -0.96
C THR A 88 9.40 -37.20 -1.89
N LEU A 89 10.39 -37.74 -2.62
CA LEU A 89 10.27 -38.88 -3.52
C LEU A 89 10.54 -40.14 -2.69
N LYS A 90 9.60 -41.09 -2.68
CA LYS A 90 9.66 -42.32 -1.85
C LYS A 90 10.76 -43.29 -2.31
N GLU A 91 11.18 -43.11 -3.56
CA GLU A 91 12.23 -43.84 -4.24
C GLU A 91 13.60 -43.54 -3.61
N VAL A 92 13.78 -42.34 -3.05
CA VAL A 92 14.99 -41.94 -2.33
C VAL A 92 14.89 -42.38 -0.87
N LYS A 93 15.87 -43.15 -0.38
CA LYS A 93 15.84 -43.74 0.98
C LYS A 93 16.84 -43.07 1.93
N ASP A 94 16.35 -42.66 3.10
CA ASP A 94 17.10 -41.86 4.08
C ASP A 94 18.25 -42.63 4.77
N ASP A 95 18.09 -43.94 4.97
CA ASP A 95 19.08 -44.87 5.55
C ASP A 95 20.36 -44.97 4.71
N LYS A 96 20.27 -44.71 3.41
CA LYS A 96 21.41 -44.64 2.49
C LYS A 96 21.99 -43.23 2.34
N CYS A 97 21.52 -42.27 3.15
CA CYS A 97 21.84 -40.85 3.02
C CYS A 97 22.20 -40.13 4.33
N LEU A 98 22.13 -40.78 5.51
CA LEU A 98 22.32 -40.16 6.83
C LEU A 98 23.11 -41.08 7.79
N LYS A 99 23.78 -40.50 8.81
CA LYS A 99 24.56 -41.24 9.82
C LYS A 99 23.87 -41.19 11.20
N GLU A 100 23.70 -42.33 11.88
CA GLU A 100 23.12 -42.37 13.24
C GLU A 100 24.09 -41.82 14.31
N ILE A 101 23.55 -41.18 15.35
CA ILE A 101 24.27 -40.58 16.48
C ILE A 101 23.93 -41.39 17.75
N VAL A 102 24.95 -41.94 18.41
CA VAL A 102 24.77 -42.88 19.53
C VAL A 102 25.37 -42.41 20.85
N LYS A 103 26.14 -41.32 20.86
CA LYS A 103 26.73 -40.72 22.08
C LYS A 103 26.33 -39.25 22.21
N ALA A 104 26.05 -38.81 23.44
CA ALA A 104 25.60 -37.44 23.69
C ALA A 104 26.70 -36.39 23.44
N GLU A 105 27.96 -36.76 23.65
CA GLU A 105 29.12 -35.87 23.47
C GLU A 105 29.33 -35.48 21.99
N GLU A 106 28.80 -36.26 21.04
CA GLU A 106 28.83 -35.93 19.61
C GLU A 106 27.95 -34.72 19.26
N VAL A 107 26.91 -34.43 20.06
CA VAL A 107 25.97 -33.32 19.86
C VAL A 107 25.87 -32.49 21.15
N PRO A 108 26.82 -31.57 21.40
CA PRO A 108 26.82 -30.74 22.61
C PRO A 108 25.64 -29.75 22.66
N LEU A 109 24.99 -29.47 21.53
CA LEU A 109 23.80 -28.63 21.45
C LEU A 109 22.86 -29.13 20.35
N ALA A 110 21.57 -29.22 20.66
CA ALA A 110 20.50 -29.45 19.70
C ALA A 110 19.35 -28.48 19.99
N VAL A 111 19.23 -27.44 19.17
CA VAL A 111 18.27 -26.34 19.38
C VAL A 111 17.32 -26.16 18.20
N HIS A 112 16.05 -25.95 18.49
CA HIS A 112 14.99 -25.72 17.52
C HIS A 112 14.36 -24.33 17.74
N GLY A 113 14.52 -23.45 16.76
CA GLY A 113 13.92 -22.11 16.78
C GLY A 113 12.50 -22.09 16.22
N THR A 114 11.57 -21.55 16.99
CA THR A 114 10.16 -21.38 16.64
C THR A 114 9.64 -19.97 16.97
N TYR A 115 8.39 -19.68 16.67
CA TYR A 115 7.74 -18.39 16.97
C TYR A 115 6.86 -18.53 18.20
N LEU A 116 6.68 -17.43 18.96
CA LEU A 116 6.01 -17.45 20.25
C LEU A 116 4.57 -17.99 20.14
N ARG A 117 3.88 -17.69 19.04
CA ARG A 117 2.55 -18.24 18.72
C ARG A 117 2.46 -19.78 18.68
N HIS A 118 3.56 -20.49 18.43
CA HIS A 118 3.58 -21.96 18.44
C HIS A 118 4.02 -22.53 19.80
N TRP A 119 4.58 -21.71 20.69
CA TRP A 119 5.08 -22.18 21.98
C TRP A 119 3.98 -22.80 22.87
N PRO A 120 2.75 -22.26 22.98
CA PRO A 120 1.69 -22.90 23.75
C PRO A 120 1.37 -24.33 23.28
N ALA A 121 1.34 -24.56 21.96
CA ALA A 121 1.11 -25.89 21.39
C ALA A 121 2.31 -26.82 21.62
N ILE A 122 3.54 -26.34 21.39
CA ILE A 122 4.75 -27.15 21.55
C ILE A 122 5.02 -27.47 23.03
N LYS A 123 4.71 -26.57 23.97
CA LYS A 123 4.76 -26.79 25.42
C LYS A 123 3.79 -27.90 25.87
N ARG A 124 2.66 -28.06 25.18
CA ARG A 124 1.64 -29.07 25.49
C ARG A 124 1.87 -30.40 24.77
N GLU A 125 2.33 -30.39 23.52
CA GLU A 125 2.29 -31.54 22.60
C GLU A 125 3.65 -32.00 22.08
N GLY A 126 4.73 -31.28 22.41
CA GLY A 126 6.08 -31.56 21.92
C GLY A 126 6.35 -31.03 20.51
N LEU A 127 7.58 -31.24 20.03
CA LEU A 127 8.01 -30.88 18.68
C LEU A 127 7.64 -32.00 17.71
N LYS A 128 6.88 -31.69 16.65
CA LYS A 128 6.40 -32.67 15.66
C LYS A 128 7.09 -32.50 14.31
N ARG A 129 7.48 -33.60 13.65
CA ARG A 129 8.11 -33.56 12.30
C ARG A 129 7.16 -33.18 11.16
N MET A 130 5.85 -33.16 11.43
CA MET A 130 4.80 -32.87 10.44
C MET A 130 4.94 -33.81 9.22
N SER A 131 4.83 -33.29 7.99
CA SER A 131 4.97 -34.05 6.75
C SER A 131 6.43 -34.33 6.33
N ARG A 132 7.43 -34.04 7.17
CA ARG A 132 8.83 -34.37 6.91
C ARG A 132 9.19 -35.70 7.58
N ASN A 133 10.28 -36.30 7.13
CA ASN A 133 10.81 -37.53 7.73
C ASN A 133 11.45 -37.28 9.12
N HIS A 134 11.92 -36.04 9.38
CA HIS A 134 12.61 -35.69 10.63
C HIS A 134 12.28 -34.25 11.11
N VAL A 135 12.30 -34.03 12.43
CA VAL A 135 12.49 -32.72 13.06
C VAL A 135 13.97 -32.35 12.92
N HIS A 136 14.26 -31.11 12.53
CA HIS A 136 15.62 -30.61 12.37
C HIS A 136 16.03 -29.76 13.58
N PHE A 137 17.25 -29.96 14.05
CA PHE A 137 17.89 -29.21 15.13
C PHE A 137 19.20 -28.59 14.62
N ALA A 138 19.46 -27.35 15.02
CA ALA A 138 20.75 -26.72 14.82
C ALA A 138 21.73 -27.19 15.90
N THR A 139 23.01 -27.26 15.56
CA THR A 139 24.11 -27.49 16.50
C THR A 139 24.68 -26.21 17.10
N SER A 140 24.06 -25.06 16.84
CA SER A 140 24.43 -23.74 17.38
C SER A 140 23.19 -22.85 17.51
N ASP A 141 23.07 -22.11 18.61
CA ASP A 141 22.06 -21.07 18.81
C ASP A 141 22.57 -19.65 18.47
N ALA A 142 23.87 -19.51 18.17
CA ALA A 142 24.45 -18.26 17.70
C ALA A 142 23.87 -17.85 16.33
N ARG A 143 23.35 -16.61 16.22
CA ARG A 143 22.69 -16.12 15.00
C ARG A 143 23.61 -15.95 13.79
N ALA A 144 24.93 -15.95 13.97
CA ALA A 144 25.92 -15.75 12.90
C ALA A 144 26.32 -17.05 12.18
N ASP A 145 26.59 -18.14 12.92
CA ASP A 145 27.13 -19.40 12.37
C ASP A 145 26.06 -20.38 11.84
N ASN A 146 24.82 -19.92 11.70
CA ASN A 146 23.67 -20.79 11.47
C ASN A 146 23.48 -21.16 9.98
N ILE A 147 24.44 -21.93 9.44
CA ILE A 147 24.40 -22.50 8.09
C ILE A 147 23.18 -23.43 7.90
N SER A 148 22.62 -24.00 8.97
CA SER A 148 21.72 -25.15 8.82
C SER A 148 20.50 -25.27 9.78
N GLY A 149 20.33 -24.36 10.75
CA GLY A 149 19.40 -24.52 11.88
C GLY A 149 17.95 -24.05 11.70
N PHE A 150 17.68 -22.79 12.05
CA PHE A 150 16.33 -22.21 12.18
C PHE A 150 16.31 -20.73 11.72
N ARG A 151 15.12 -20.14 11.57
CA ARG A 151 14.96 -18.79 11.00
C ARG A 151 15.39 -17.71 11.99
N SER A 152 16.09 -16.67 11.52
CA SER A 152 16.67 -15.61 12.36
C SER A 152 15.67 -14.69 13.06
N ASP A 153 14.39 -14.73 12.66
CA ASP A 153 13.25 -14.03 13.26
C ASP A 153 12.42 -14.93 14.21
N CYS A 154 12.90 -16.14 14.53
CA CYS A 154 12.30 -16.97 15.58
C CYS A 154 12.30 -16.23 16.93
N GLN A 155 11.23 -16.40 17.71
CA GLN A 155 11.02 -15.69 18.98
C GLN A 155 11.25 -16.60 20.18
N VAL A 156 11.21 -17.91 19.99
CA VAL A 156 11.37 -18.91 21.05
C VAL A 156 12.40 -19.94 20.62
N LEU A 157 13.38 -20.21 21.47
CA LEU A 157 14.33 -21.32 21.28
C LEU A 157 13.99 -22.46 22.24
N ILE A 158 13.91 -23.66 21.68
CA ILE A 158 13.67 -24.90 22.43
C ILE A 158 14.93 -25.74 22.34
N TYR A 159 15.56 -25.98 23.49
CA TYR A 159 16.77 -26.78 23.61
C TYR A 159 16.38 -28.21 23.95
N LEU A 160 16.90 -29.18 23.20
CA LEU A 160 16.63 -30.60 23.42
C LEU A 160 17.66 -31.18 24.39
N ASN A 161 17.21 -31.89 25.42
CA ASN A 161 18.08 -32.62 26.33
C ASN A 161 18.54 -33.92 25.64
N VAL A 162 19.61 -33.83 24.85
CA VAL A 162 20.14 -34.92 24.01
C VAL A 162 20.40 -36.19 24.81
N LYS A 163 20.96 -36.07 26.02
CA LYS A 163 21.22 -37.21 26.89
C LYS A 163 19.94 -37.96 27.27
N ARG A 164 18.92 -37.25 27.77
CA ARG A 164 17.60 -37.84 28.10
C ARG A 164 16.91 -38.48 26.89
N VAL A 165 17.15 -37.96 25.68
CA VAL A 165 16.64 -38.55 24.43
C VAL A 165 17.32 -39.89 24.14
N LEU A 166 18.65 -39.96 24.17
CA LEU A 166 19.40 -41.20 23.89
C LEU A 166 19.19 -42.26 24.99
N ASP A 167 19.22 -41.86 26.27
CA ASP A 167 19.02 -42.74 27.42
C ASP A 167 17.62 -43.37 27.43
N SER A 168 16.62 -42.73 26.80
CA SER A 168 15.24 -43.26 26.72
C SER A 168 15.07 -44.48 25.80
N GLN A 169 16.00 -44.69 24.87
CA GLN A 169 15.96 -45.69 23.78
C GLN A 169 14.73 -45.63 22.83
N GLN A 170 13.76 -44.75 23.08
CA GLN A 170 12.53 -44.60 22.27
C GLN A 170 12.69 -43.62 21.10
N LEU A 171 13.79 -42.84 21.09
CA LEU A 171 14.07 -41.80 20.10
C LEU A 171 15.49 -41.94 19.55
N LYS A 172 15.62 -41.83 18.22
CA LYS A 172 16.91 -41.89 17.51
C LYS A 172 17.29 -40.54 16.90
N LEU A 173 18.58 -40.22 16.93
CA LEU A 173 19.16 -39.01 16.34
C LEU A 173 20.08 -39.38 15.17
N TYR A 174 20.04 -38.60 14.10
CA TYR A 174 20.88 -38.77 12.91
C TYR A 174 21.54 -37.44 12.51
N ARG A 175 22.62 -37.52 11.73
CA ARG A 175 23.37 -36.40 11.17
C ARG A 175 23.40 -36.50 9.64
N SER A 176 23.19 -35.38 8.96
CA SER A 176 23.36 -35.26 7.51
C SER A 176 24.76 -34.79 7.11
N ASP A 177 25.13 -34.96 5.84
CA ASP A 177 26.39 -34.47 5.23
C ASP A 177 26.65 -32.97 5.44
N ASN A 178 25.60 -32.16 5.70
CA ASN A 178 25.71 -30.73 6.06
C ASN A 178 25.46 -30.44 7.56
N ASN A 179 25.83 -31.42 8.41
CA ASN A 179 25.93 -31.33 9.86
C ASN A 179 24.63 -30.93 10.60
N VAL A 180 23.44 -31.12 9.98
CA VAL A 180 22.15 -30.95 10.66
C VAL A 180 21.87 -32.18 11.51
N VAL A 181 21.39 -31.98 12.74
CA VAL A 181 20.88 -33.06 13.60
C VAL A 181 19.39 -33.26 13.34
N LEU A 182 18.99 -34.52 13.21
CA LEU A 182 17.70 -34.97 12.72
C LEU A 182 17.10 -35.97 13.70
N CYS A 183 15.83 -35.82 14.06
CA CYS A 183 15.10 -36.77 14.92
C CYS A 183 13.77 -37.16 14.27
N SER A 184 13.47 -38.46 14.17
CA SER A 184 12.19 -38.94 13.61
C SER A 184 10.99 -38.66 14.52
N GLY A 185 11.23 -38.35 15.80
CA GLY A 185 10.23 -38.44 16.84
C GLY A 185 9.85 -39.90 17.16
N LEU A 186 8.90 -40.06 18.08
CA LEU A 186 8.23 -41.32 18.39
C LEU A 186 7.40 -41.80 17.18
N GLU A 187 6.66 -42.91 17.29
CA GLU A 187 5.82 -43.44 16.19
C GLU A 187 4.86 -42.39 15.60
N ASN A 188 4.29 -41.53 16.46
CA ASN A 188 3.41 -40.42 16.06
C ASN A 188 4.18 -39.19 15.50
N GLY A 189 5.49 -39.27 15.35
CA GLY A 189 6.37 -38.21 14.86
C GLY A 189 6.59 -37.03 15.81
N SER A 190 6.29 -37.18 17.12
CA SER A 190 6.49 -36.14 18.13
C SER A 190 7.71 -36.40 19.03
N ILE A 191 8.24 -35.32 19.59
CA ILE A 191 9.30 -35.29 20.61
C ILE A 191 8.69 -34.55 21.81
N PRO A 192 8.15 -35.28 22.81
CA PRO A 192 7.42 -34.68 23.92
C PRO A 192 8.21 -33.66 24.76
N PRO A 193 7.54 -32.72 25.46
CA PRO A 193 8.21 -31.65 26.20
C PRO A 193 9.12 -32.11 27.34
N ILE A 194 8.95 -33.34 27.84
CA ILE A 194 9.84 -33.96 28.84
C ILE A 194 11.29 -34.10 28.34
N TYR A 195 11.49 -34.11 27.02
CA TYR A 195 12.80 -34.12 26.38
C TYR A 195 13.37 -32.71 26.13
N PHE A 196 12.65 -31.64 26.49
CA PHE A 196 13.18 -30.29 26.41
C PHE A 196 14.00 -29.99 27.67
N ASP A 197 15.14 -29.35 27.48
CA ASP A 197 16.05 -28.93 28.54
C ASP A 197 15.62 -27.58 29.12
N LYS A 198 15.44 -26.59 28.24
CA LYS A 198 14.93 -25.25 28.57
C LYS A 198 14.29 -24.61 27.35
N VAL A 199 13.44 -23.62 27.58
CA VAL A 199 12.79 -22.84 26.54
C VAL A 199 12.81 -21.35 26.89
N VAL A 200 13.22 -20.52 25.94
CA VAL A 200 13.52 -19.10 26.14
C VAL A 200 12.72 -18.25 25.17
N ASP A 201 11.93 -17.31 25.68
CA ASP A 201 11.37 -16.19 24.89
C ASP A 201 12.45 -15.12 24.72
N GLN A 202 12.72 -14.73 23.47
CA GLN A 202 13.77 -13.77 23.13
C GLN A 202 13.35 -12.30 23.31
N PHE A 203 12.09 -11.99 23.68
CA PHE A 203 11.54 -10.64 23.57
C PHE A 203 10.62 -10.14 24.71
N ALA A 204 10.42 -10.89 25.80
CA ALA A 204 9.49 -10.49 26.89
C ALA A 204 10.17 -9.87 28.14
N PRO A 205 9.68 -8.74 28.67
CA PRO A 205 9.95 -8.29 30.05
C PRO A 205 8.82 -8.70 31.02
N MET A 206 9.16 -8.96 32.28
CA MET A 206 8.24 -9.52 33.29
C MET A 206 7.29 -8.49 33.92
N ALA A 207 6.14 -8.95 34.46
CA ALA A 207 5.08 -8.08 34.99
C ALA A 207 4.72 -8.37 36.46
N ASN A 208 4.64 -7.27 37.22
CA ASN A 208 3.82 -6.94 38.40
C ASN A 208 3.69 -7.89 39.61
N ASP A 209 3.84 -7.31 40.81
CA ASP A 209 2.80 -7.39 41.86
C ASP A 209 2.79 -6.13 42.77
N LYS A 210 1.91 -6.07 43.77
CA LYS A 210 1.30 -4.84 44.35
C LYS A 210 2.07 -4.10 45.49
N GLU A 211 1.61 -2.85 45.68
CA GLU A 211 1.65 -1.98 46.88
C GLU A 211 2.93 -1.17 47.27
N ALA A 212 2.63 0.02 47.81
CA ALA A 212 3.47 0.99 48.55
C ALA A 212 4.51 1.89 47.82
N ASN A 213 4.52 3.15 48.26
CA ASN A 213 5.49 4.25 48.07
C ASN A 213 5.62 4.92 46.69
N ALA A 214 5.31 6.23 46.67
CA ALA A 214 5.54 7.13 45.55
C ALA A 214 7.03 7.44 45.39
N ILE A 215 7.61 7.07 44.25
CA ILE A 215 9.01 7.35 43.90
C ILE A 215 9.05 8.27 42.69
N ASN A 216 9.34 9.55 42.95
CA ASN A 216 9.60 10.57 41.92
C ASN A 216 10.80 10.16 41.06
N SER A 217 10.52 9.66 39.86
CA SER A 217 11.48 8.93 39.02
C SER A 217 11.92 9.81 37.85
N LYS A 218 13.23 9.99 37.68
CA LYS A 218 13.80 10.86 36.66
C LYS A 218 14.17 10.07 35.40
N CYS A 219 13.85 10.63 34.24
CA CYS A 219 14.27 10.10 32.94
C CYS A 219 15.79 10.02 32.88
N SER A 220 16.32 8.83 32.59
CA SER A 220 17.76 8.56 32.55
C SER A 220 18.49 9.30 31.42
N VAL A 221 17.74 9.76 30.41
CA VAL A 221 18.25 10.44 29.21
C VAL A 221 18.16 11.97 29.30
N CYS A 222 17.11 12.52 29.94
CA CYS A 222 16.86 13.97 29.95
C CYS A 222 16.60 14.59 31.35
N GLY A 223 16.60 13.79 32.43
CA GLY A 223 16.50 14.25 33.81
C GLY A 223 15.12 14.72 34.27
N VAL A 224 14.12 14.80 33.38
CA VAL A 224 12.74 15.19 33.72
C VAL A 224 12.13 14.19 34.72
N THR A 225 11.51 14.70 35.77
CA THR A 225 10.94 13.89 36.86
C THR A 225 9.47 13.56 36.58
N PHE A 226 9.08 12.31 36.80
CA PHE A 226 7.72 11.81 36.65
C PHE A 226 7.25 11.16 37.95
N ASN A 227 5.94 11.23 38.20
CA ASN A 227 5.33 10.74 39.44
C ASN A 227 5.30 9.20 39.53
N ASN A 228 5.58 8.50 38.42
CA ASN A 228 5.83 7.06 38.39
C ASN A 228 6.77 6.65 37.24
N ILE A 229 7.38 5.48 37.39
CA ILE A 229 8.32 4.87 36.43
C ILE A 229 7.67 4.55 35.07
N GLN A 230 6.37 4.27 35.00
CA GLN A 230 5.71 3.94 33.73
C GLN A 230 5.55 5.17 32.83
N GLU A 231 5.26 6.36 33.36
CA GLU A 231 5.26 7.60 32.58
C GLU A 231 6.66 7.99 32.13
N CYS A 232 7.66 7.80 33.01
CA CYS A 232 9.07 7.97 32.70
C CYS A 232 9.53 7.05 31.54
N LEU A 233 9.23 5.76 31.62
CA LEU A 233 9.55 4.77 30.57
C LEU A 233 8.72 4.97 29.31
N LYS A 234 7.47 5.42 29.40
CA LYS A 234 6.64 5.78 28.23
C LYS A 234 7.21 7.00 27.51
N HIS A 235 7.71 7.98 28.26
CA HIS A 235 8.48 9.10 27.71
C HIS A 235 9.78 8.62 27.02
N GLU A 236 10.57 7.76 27.68
CA GLU A 236 11.78 7.17 27.07
C GLU A 236 11.46 6.33 25.83
N LEU A 237 10.40 5.52 25.83
CA LEU A 237 9.98 4.70 24.70
C LEU A 237 9.52 5.54 23.49
N ILE A 238 8.73 6.60 23.74
CA ILE A 238 8.17 7.46 22.70
C ILE A 238 9.22 8.44 22.15
N LYS A 239 10.06 9.04 23.00
CA LYS A 239 11.05 10.05 22.59
C LYS A 239 12.47 9.52 22.34
N HIS A 240 12.85 8.37 22.89
CA HIS A 240 14.25 7.89 22.87
C HIS A 240 14.44 6.46 22.34
N SER A 241 13.47 5.53 22.47
CA SER A 241 13.71 4.10 22.14
C SER A 241 13.31 3.61 20.74
N LEU A 242 12.64 4.41 19.89
CA LEU A 242 12.29 4.00 18.51
C LEU A 242 13.49 3.96 17.53
N HIS A 243 14.70 3.83 18.04
CA HIS A 243 15.92 4.34 17.42
C HIS A 243 17.12 3.38 17.60
N LYS A 244 17.14 2.25 16.87
CA LYS A 244 18.42 1.58 16.50
C LYS A 244 18.49 0.62 15.30
N LYS A 245 17.39 0.12 14.70
CA LYS A 245 17.47 -0.65 13.42
C LYS A 245 16.52 -0.28 12.27
N ASN A 246 15.55 0.61 12.47
CA ASN A 246 14.77 1.22 11.37
C ASN A 246 14.45 2.69 11.67
N HIS A 247 15.49 3.46 12.01
CA HIS A 247 15.38 4.90 12.27
C HIS A 247 14.66 5.62 11.11
N PRO A 248 13.72 6.55 11.39
CA PRO A 248 13.24 7.51 10.41
C PRO A 248 14.41 8.24 9.74
N GLN A 249 15.41 8.63 10.53
CA GLN A 249 16.68 9.21 10.06
C GLN A 249 17.41 8.31 9.04
N ASN A 250 17.35 6.97 9.11
CA ASN A 250 17.98 6.10 8.10
C ASN A 250 17.24 6.09 6.76
N ARG A 251 15.91 6.28 6.76
CA ARG A 251 15.14 6.44 5.51
C ARG A 251 15.32 7.83 4.92
N ILE A 252 15.35 8.85 5.78
CA ILE A 252 15.69 10.23 5.43
C ILE A 252 17.11 10.30 4.86
N GLN A 253 18.11 9.67 5.49
CA GLN A 253 19.49 9.62 5.02
C GLN A 253 19.60 8.91 3.67
N LYS A 254 18.88 7.80 3.46
CA LYS A 254 18.82 7.17 2.12
C LYS A 254 18.26 8.12 1.05
N ARG A 255 17.26 8.94 1.40
CA ARG A 255 16.69 9.94 0.49
C ARG A 255 17.62 11.13 0.26
N LEU A 256 18.26 11.65 1.30
CA LEU A 256 19.32 12.66 1.21
C LEU A 256 20.47 12.20 0.31
N ASN A 257 20.95 10.96 0.51
CA ASN A 257 21.98 10.35 -0.33
C ASN A 257 21.51 10.18 -1.79
N ALA A 258 20.24 9.86 -2.02
CA ALA A 258 19.67 9.76 -3.37
C ALA A 258 19.56 11.14 -4.06
N THR A 259 19.09 12.17 -3.35
CA THR A 259 19.05 13.55 -3.85
C THR A 259 20.45 14.09 -4.11
N ALA A 260 21.40 13.87 -3.19
CA ALA A 260 22.79 14.24 -3.38
C ALA A 260 23.41 13.52 -4.59
N LYS A 261 23.12 12.24 -4.79
CA LYS A 261 23.54 11.50 -5.99
C LYS A 261 22.91 12.07 -7.27
N CYS A 262 21.66 12.54 -7.22
CA CYS A 262 20.99 13.19 -8.35
C CYS A 262 21.63 14.54 -8.68
N LEU A 263 21.85 15.40 -7.68
CA LEU A 263 22.43 16.74 -7.86
C LEU A 263 23.92 16.70 -8.26
N ASN A 264 24.64 15.64 -7.86
CA ASN A 264 26.03 15.38 -8.26
C ASN A 264 26.16 14.52 -9.53
N ALA A 265 25.07 14.27 -10.26
CA ALA A 265 25.16 13.66 -11.60
C ALA A 265 25.77 14.65 -12.59
N GLU A 266 26.54 14.15 -13.56
CA GLU A 266 27.28 14.97 -14.55
C GLU A 266 26.40 16.01 -15.26
N GLU A 267 25.20 15.60 -15.69
CA GLU A 267 24.18 16.48 -16.29
C GLU A 267 23.78 17.64 -15.35
N LYS A 268 23.57 17.36 -14.07
CA LYS A 268 23.16 18.35 -13.06
C LYS A 268 24.30 19.28 -12.66
N LEU A 269 25.53 18.78 -12.62
CA LEU A 269 26.73 19.58 -12.43
C LEU A 269 26.96 20.53 -13.62
N SER A 270 26.78 20.04 -14.85
CA SER A 270 26.84 20.86 -16.07
C SER A 270 25.78 21.97 -16.05
N GLN A 271 24.52 21.62 -15.73
CA GLN A 271 23.42 22.60 -15.54
C GLN A 271 23.76 23.66 -14.47
N ARG A 272 24.38 23.27 -13.35
CA ARG A 272 24.80 24.19 -12.28
C ARG A 272 25.91 25.14 -12.74
N VAL A 273 26.88 24.66 -13.51
CA VAL A 273 27.95 25.49 -14.09
C VAL A 273 27.38 26.47 -15.12
N GLN A 274 26.48 26.01 -15.98
CA GLN A 274 25.78 26.87 -16.95
C GLN A 274 24.99 27.97 -16.23
N LEU A 275 24.22 27.61 -15.20
CA LEU A 275 23.48 28.59 -14.39
C LEU A 275 24.40 29.64 -13.75
N ARG A 276 25.53 29.22 -13.14
CA ARG A 276 26.52 30.15 -12.58
C ARG A 276 27.09 31.12 -13.62
N ASN A 277 27.28 30.67 -14.85
CA ASN A 277 27.81 31.51 -15.92
C ASN A 277 26.80 32.55 -16.41
N GLU A 278 25.50 32.22 -16.45
CA GLU A 278 24.46 33.20 -16.79
C GLU A 278 24.15 34.15 -15.62
N LEU A 279 24.10 33.67 -14.38
CA LEU A 279 23.91 34.50 -13.18
C LEU A 279 25.07 35.48 -12.92
N LYS A 280 26.26 35.25 -13.49
CA LYS A 280 27.38 36.20 -13.46
C LYS A 280 27.22 37.34 -14.49
N LYS A 281 26.37 37.16 -15.51
CA LYS A 281 26.15 38.13 -16.60
C LYS A 281 24.87 38.95 -16.40
N CYS A 282 23.87 38.41 -15.71
CA CYS A 282 22.60 39.10 -15.48
C CYS A 282 22.76 40.29 -14.53
N LYS A 283 21.87 41.27 -14.65
CA LYS A 283 21.78 42.39 -13.69
C LYS A 283 20.99 41.95 -12.46
N ASN A 284 21.14 42.69 -11.37
CA ASN A 284 20.31 42.51 -10.16
C ASN A 284 18.83 42.64 -10.53
N GLY A 285 18.02 41.64 -10.21
CA GLY A 285 16.59 41.54 -10.56
C GLY A 285 16.30 40.69 -11.81
N GLU A 286 17.30 40.36 -12.63
CA GLU A 286 17.14 39.52 -13.84
C GLU A 286 17.42 38.02 -13.55
N GLU A 287 17.78 37.64 -12.32
CA GLU A 287 18.23 36.28 -11.98
C GLU A 287 17.17 35.20 -12.25
N LEU A 288 15.91 35.46 -11.89
CA LEU A 288 14.80 34.51 -12.14
C LEU A 288 14.55 34.33 -13.64
N HIS A 289 14.62 35.40 -14.42
CA HIS A 289 14.47 35.32 -15.88
C HIS A 289 15.58 34.43 -16.49
N ALA A 290 16.83 34.61 -16.06
CA ALA A 290 17.95 33.76 -16.50
C ALA A 290 17.76 32.27 -16.10
N ILE A 291 17.23 32.00 -14.91
CA ILE A 291 16.88 30.65 -14.45
C ILE A 291 15.79 30.03 -15.33
N PHE A 292 14.73 30.77 -15.67
CA PHE A 292 13.63 30.25 -16.47
C PHE A 292 14.02 30.04 -17.94
N GLU A 293 14.81 30.92 -18.53
CA GLU A 293 15.38 30.72 -19.88
C GLU A 293 16.20 29.41 -19.97
N LEU A 294 16.94 29.06 -18.90
CA LEU A 294 17.73 27.82 -18.82
C LEU A 294 16.89 26.55 -18.60
N PHE A 295 15.90 26.58 -17.72
CA PHE A 295 15.24 25.35 -17.22
C PHE A 295 13.78 25.16 -17.68
N CYS A 296 13.14 26.22 -18.17
CA CYS A 296 11.75 26.20 -18.61
C CYS A 296 11.65 26.17 -20.15
N MET A 297 10.43 25.99 -20.66
CA MET A 297 10.14 26.10 -22.09
C MET A 297 9.53 27.46 -22.41
N LYS A 298 9.87 28.03 -23.57
CA LYS A 298 9.26 29.27 -24.04
C LYS A 298 7.80 29.04 -24.43
N THR A 299 6.93 29.94 -24.02
CA THR A 299 5.47 29.86 -24.22
C THR A 299 5.09 29.71 -25.69
N ASP A 300 5.75 30.44 -26.59
CA ASP A 300 5.43 30.41 -28.02
C ASP A 300 5.80 29.05 -28.65
N SER A 301 6.93 28.47 -28.23
CA SER A 301 7.35 27.13 -28.64
C SER A 301 6.38 26.06 -28.14
N LEU A 302 5.89 26.18 -26.90
CA LEU A 302 4.87 25.29 -26.35
C LEU A 302 3.56 25.36 -27.12
N GLY A 303 3.11 26.58 -27.45
CA GLY A 303 1.91 26.79 -28.27
C GLY A 303 2.01 26.08 -29.62
N LEU A 304 3.12 26.29 -30.34
CA LEU A 304 3.35 25.66 -31.65
C LEU A 304 3.46 24.12 -31.56
N ILE A 305 4.13 23.58 -30.53
CA ILE A 305 4.23 22.14 -30.28
C ILE A 305 2.84 21.55 -30.00
N PHE A 306 2.04 22.21 -29.15
CA PHE A 306 0.68 21.77 -28.86
C PHE A 306 -0.21 21.82 -30.09
N THR A 307 -0.19 22.92 -30.87
CA THR A 307 -0.95 23.02 -32.13
C THR A 307 -0.60 21.90 -33.10
N ARG A 308 0.70 21.57 -33.28
CA ARG A 308 1.11 20.46 -34.16
C ARG A 308 0.55 19.10 -33.69
N ILE A 309 0.59 18.84 -32.39
CA ILE A 309 0.03 17.62 -31.78
C ILE A 309 -1.50 17.60 -31.91
N GLN A 310 -2.16 18.73 -31.65
CA GLN A 310 -3.60 18.89 -31.78
C GLN A 310 -4.04 18.59 -33.23
N THR A 311 -3.39 19.19 -34.24
CA THR A 311 -3.70 18.91 -35.65
C THR A 311 -3.52 17.43 -36.01
N CYS A 312 -2.49 16.76 -35.46
CA CYS A 312 -2.31 15.32 -35.65
C CYS A 312 -3.41 14.51 -34.95
N LEU A 313 -3.76 14.81 -33.70
CA LEU A 313 -4.86 14.14 -32.99
C LEU A 313 -6.20 14.36 -33.70
N GLU A 314 -6.52 15.59 -34.11
CA GLU A 314 -7.72 15.91 -34.89
C GLU A 314 -7.78 15.10 -36.19
N LYS A 315 -6.67 15.02 -36.94
CA LYS A 315 -6.59 14.24 -38.18
C LYS A 315 -6.94 12.76 -37.95
N GLU A 316 -6.34 12.13 -36.95
CA GLU A 316 -6.54 10.70 -36.67
C GLU A 316 -7.94 10.41 -36.06
N LEU A 317 -8.43 11.33 -35.22
CA LEU A 317 -9.71 11.19 -34.51
C LEU A 317 -10.92 11.64 -35.33
N ARG A 318 -10.76 12.30 -36.49
CA ARG A 318 -11.86 12.58 -37.45
C ARG A 318 -12.71 11.33 -37.75
N SER A 319 -12.08 10.17 -37.86
CA SER A 319 -12.74 8.87 -38.07
C SER A 319 -13.63 8.39 -36.90
N ALA A 320 -13.59 9.10 -35.76
CA ALA A 320 -14.34 8.80 -34.56
C ALA A 320 -15.57 9.70 -34.33
N GLY A 321 -15.71 10.79 -35.09
CA GLY A 321 -16.69 11.86 -34.86
C GLY A 321 -16.01 13.15 -34.37
N ILE A 322 -16.79 14.11 -33.89
CA ILE A 322 -16.26 15.35 -33.31
C ILE A 322 -15.68 15.02 -31.93
N VAL A 323 -14.41 15.36 -31.72
CA VAL A 323 -13.71 15.28 -30.44
C VAL A 323 -13.12 16.64 -30.17
N ARG A 324 -13.44 17.25 -29.02
CA ARG A 324 -12.81 18.52 -28.65
C ARG A 324 -11.56 18.23 -27.84
N ILE A 325 -10.45 18.87 -28.22
CA ILE A 325 -9.14 18.66 -27.64
C ILE A 325 -8.81 19.84 -26.73
N TYR A 326 -8.60 19.58 -25.45
CA TYR A 326 -8.27 20.59 -24.45
C TYR A 326 -6.93 20.27 -23.80
N PRO A 327 -5.91 21.15 -23.87
CA PRO A 327 -4.72 20.98 -23.06
C PRO A 327 -5.07 21.22 -21.58
N PHE A 328 -4.42 20.50 -20.68
CA PHE A 328 -4.46 20.78 -19.25
C PHE A 328 -3.06 20.70 -18.63
N GLY A 329 -2.96 20.72 -17.31
CA GLY A 329 -1.71 20.47 -16.60
C GLY A 329 -0.64 21.54 -16.84
N SER A 330 0.62 21.11 -16.94
CA SER A 330 1.77 22.02 -16.85
C SER A 330 1.87 23.02 -18.00
N ILE A 331 1.43 22.64 -19.21
CA ILE A 331 1.52 23.49 -20.40
C ILE A 331 0.41 24.54 -20.40
N ALA A 332 -0.85 24.11 -20.23
CA ALA A 332 -1.98 25.03 -20.20
C ALA A 332 -1.97 25.98 -18.98
N SER A 333 -1.36 25.59 -17.84
CA SER A 333 -1.16 26.50 -16.71
C SER A 333 -0.01 27.51 -16.88
N GLY A 334 0.79 27.40 -17.95
CA GLY A 334 2.00 28.22 -18.11
C GLY A 334 3.17 27.83 -17.19
N LEU A 335 3.10 26.67 -16.49
CA LEU A 335 4.09 26.22 -15.52
C LEU A 335 4.98 25.08 -16.07
N ALA A 336 5.26 25.07 -17.36
CA ALA A 336 5.97 23.98 -18.04
C ALA A 336 7.50 24.04 -17.83
N LEU A 337 8.09 22.89 -17.52
CA LEU A 337 9.54 22.66 -17.49
C LEU A 337 9.95 21.90 -18.76
N ARG A 338 11.23 21.93 -19.15
CA ARG A 338 11.72 21.32 -20.42
C ARG A 338 11.42 19.83 -20.61
N ASP A 339 11.17 19.11 -19.54
CA ASP A 339 10.89 17.67 -19.51
C ASP A 339 9.48 17.34 -18.97
N CYS A 340 8.48 18.20 -19.24
CA CYS A 340 7.09 17.91 -18.91
C CYS A 340 6.39 17.03 -19.97
N ASP A 341 5.52 16.13 -19.50
CA ASP A 341 4.54 15.43 -20.33
C ASP A 341 3.46 16.42 -20.83
N ILE A 342 2.82 16.11 -21.96
CA ILE A 342 1.72 16.90 -22.55
C ILE A 342 0.38 16.31 -22.11
N ASP A 343 -0.26 16.95 -21.14
CA ASP A 343 -1.55 16.56 -20.58
C ASP A 343 -2.72 17.01 -21.50
N ILE A 344 -3.52 16.08 -22.01
CA ILE A 344 -4.63 16.36 -22.94
C ILE A 344 -5.94 15.73 -22.46
N TYR A 345 -7.00 16.54 -22.36
CA TYR A 345 -8.38 16.07 -22.20
C TYR A 345 -9.05 15.99 -23.58
N LEU A 346 -9.59 14.83 -23.91
CA LEU A 346 -10.44 14.62 -25.08
C LEU A 346 -11.89 14.53 -24.63
N ASP A 347 -12.66 15.56 -24.94
CA ASP A 347 -14.11 15.53 -24.80
C ASP A 347 -14.70 14.72 -25.95
N ALA A 348 -15.11 13.50 -25.64
CA ALA A 348 -15.69 12.53 -26.55
C ALA A 348 -17.22 12.39 -26.40
N THR A 349 -17.89 13.35 -25.73
CA THR A 349 -19.37 13.33 -25.54
C THR A 349 -20.16 13.28 -26.83
N GLN A 350 -19.58 13.75 -27.95
CA GLN A 350 -20.21 13.74 -29.28
C GLN A 350 -19.78 12.54 -30.17
N MET A 351 -19.07 11.55 -29.62
CA MET A 351 -18.73 10.33 -30.38
C MET A 351 -19.93 9.39 -30.52
N HIS A 352 -20.44 9.22 -31.74
CA HIS A 352 -21.36 8.13 -32.04
C HIS A 352 -20.63 6.78 -32.01
N VAL A 353 -20.85 5.97 -30.96
CA VAL A 353 -20.29 4.61 -30.84
C VAL A 353 -21.40 3.55 -30.90
N SER A 354 -21.63 2.99 -32.08
CA SER A 354 -22.64 1.93 -32.27
C SER A 354 -22.25 0.64 -31.54
N PRO A 355 -23.13 0.04 -30.71
CA PRO A 355 -22.89 -1.25 -30.08
C PRO A 355 -22.80 -2.35 -31.15
N ARG A 356 -21.60 -2.93 -31.34
CA ARG A 356 -21.38 -3.97 -32.37
C ARG A 356 -21.94 -5.36 -32.04
N HIS A 357 -22.61 -5.53 -30.90
CA HIS A 357 -23.23 -6.80 -30.48
C HIS A 357 -24.63 -6.58 -29.91
N LYS A 358 -25.64 -7.27 -30.48
CA LYS A 358 -27.05 -7.21 -30.05
C LYS A 358 -27.34 -7.79 -28.65
N TYR A 359 -26.33 -8.28 -27.93
CA TYR A 359 -26.48 -8.99 -26.65
C TYR A 359 -26.41 -8.10 -25.39
N TYR A 360 -26.25 -6.79 -25.56
CA TYR A 360 -26.36 -5.80 -24.47
C TYR A 360 -27.50 -4.82 -24.78
N LYS A 361 -28.73 -5.29 -24.61
CA LYS A 361 -29.84 -4.40 -24.23
C LYS A 361 -30.01 -4.55 -22.72
N GLU A 362 -29.52 -3.56 -21.97
CA GLU A 362 -30.12 -2.99 -20.76
C GLU A 362 -29.13 -2.06 -20.06
N LYS A 363 -29.64 -0.89 -19.62
CA LYS A 363 -28.93 0.25 -19.00
C LYS A 363 -27.87 0.95 -19.86
N GLU A 364 -28.29 2.05 -20.49
CA GLU A 364 -27.39 3.06 -21.04
C GLU A 364 -26.72 3.84 -19.90
N ASP A 365 -25.49 3.44 -19.57
CA ASP A 365 -24.67 4.10 -18.55
C ASP A 365 -23.60 5.03 -19.17
N HIS A 366 -23.32 6.14 -18.49
CA HIS A 366 -22.38 7.16 -18.95
C HIS A 366 -20.92 6.67 -18.87
N ASP A 367 -20.55 5.81 -17.90
CA ASP A 367 -19.23 5.12 -17.91
C ASP A 367 -19.08 4.24 -19.15
N SER A 368 -20.16 3.55 -19.56
CA SER A 368 -20.12 2.68 -20.73
C SER A 368 -19.76 3.43 -22.01
N GLN A 369 -20.30 4.64 -22.22
CA GLN A 369 -19.99 5.49 -23.37
C GLN A 369 -18.56 6.04 -23.29
N GLN A 370 -18.13 6.58 -22.15
CA GLN A 370 -16.75 7.06 -21.96
C GLN A 370 -15.73 5.95 -22.16
N ARG A 371 -16.01 4.73 -21.69
CA ARG A 371 -15.16 3.55 -21.87
C ARG A 371 -15.13 3.06 -23.31
N LEU A 372 -16.24 3.14 -24.04
CA LEU A 372 -16.29 2.85 -25.47
C LEU A 372 -15.47 3.88 -26.28
N ALA A 373 -15.63 5.17 -26.00
CA ALA A 373 -14.83 6.25 -26.58
C ALA A 373 -13.33 6.06 -26.28
N PHE A 374 -12.95 5.84 -25.01
CA PHE A 374 -11.58 5.57 -24.59
C PHE A 374 -10.93 4.41 -25.36
N ASN A 375 -11.65 3.29 -25.53
CA ASN A 375 -11.13 2.14 -26.29
C ASN A 375 -11.05 2.43 -27.80
N ARG A 376 -11.99 3.19 -28.37
CA ARG A 376 -11.94 3.63 -29.78
C ARG A 376 -10.73 4.53 -30.03
N ILE A 377 -10.54 5.56 -29.21
CA ILE A 377 -9.40 6.48 -29.24
C ILE A 377 -8.09 5.70 -29.10
N ASN A 378 -7.97 4.83 -28.09
CA ASN A 378 -6.78 4.00 -27.89
C ASN A 378 -6.43 3.19 -29.16
N ASN A 379 -7.42 2.55 -29.78
CA ASN A 379 -7.22 1.71 -30.96
C ASN A 379 -6.87 2.52 -32.22
N LEU A 380 -7.37 3.75 -32.35
CA LEU A 380 -6.97 4.67 -33.43
C LEU A 380 -5.52 5.11 -33.26
N LEU A 381 -5.14 5.52 -32.04
CA LEU A 381 -3.76 5.92 -31.74
C LEU A 381 -2.75 4.78 -31.97
N HIS A 382 -3.09 3.53 -31.64
CA HIS A 382 -2.26 2.35 -31.92
C HIS A 382 -2.06 2.08 -33.42
N ARG A 383 -2.93 2.59 -34.30
CA ARG A 383 -2.87 2.42 -35.76
C ARG A 383 -2.27 3.63 -36.46
N SER A 384 -2.03 4.72 -35.73
CA SER A 384 -1.57 5.97 -36.28
C SER A 384 -0.09 5.93 -36.65
N PRO A 385 0.33 6.48 -37.81
CA PRO A 385 1.74 6.66 -38.13
C PRO A 385 2.41 7.79 -37.33
N HIS A 386 1.61 8.65 -36.66
CA HIS A 386 2.07 9.85 -35.95
C HIS A 386 2.35 9.61 -34.45
N PHE A 387 1.91 8.49 -33.88
CA PHE A 387 2.07 8.18 -32.46
C PHE A 387 2.81 6.84 -32.25
N THR A 388 3.74 6.82 -31.30
CA THR A 388 4.50 5.63 -30.87
C THR A 388 4.28 5.39 -29.37
N ASP A 389 4.80 4.27 -28.85
CA ASP A 389 4.75 3.92 -27.42
C ASP A 389 3.34 4.03 -26.80
N VAL A 390 2.30 3.68 -27.58
CA VAL A 390 0.91 3.83 -27.16
C VAL A 390 0.54 2.72 -26.16
N PHE A 391 0.14 3.08 -24.94
CA PHE A 391 -0.40 2.15 -23.96
C PHE A 391 -1.40 2.83 -23.01
N ALA A 392 -2.42 2.08 -22.60
CA ALA A 392 -3.51 2.62 -21.77
C ALA A 392 -3.48 2.14 -20.32
N ILE A 393 -3.36 3.10 -19.40
CA ILE A 393 -3.49 2.95 -17.95
C ILE A 393 -4.99 2.96 -17.58
N ARG A 394 -5.66 1.83 -17.84
CA ARG A 394 -7.12 1.65 -17.66
C ARG A 394 -7.62 1.56 -16.21
N ARG A 395 -6.72 1.63 -15.22
CA ARG A 395 -7.02 1.38 -13.79
C ARG A 395 -6.62 2.51 -12.85
N ALA A 396 -6.30 3.66 -13.41
CA ALA A 396 -6.22 4.88 -12.62
C ALA A 396 -7.63 5.43 -12.38
N ARG A 397 -7.81 6.24 -11.31
CA ARG A 397 -9.08 6.97 -11.05
C ARG A 397 -9.55 7.76 -12.28
N VAL A 398 -8.60 8.27 -13.06
CA VAL A 398 -8.81 8.79 -14.41
C VAL A 398 -8.06 7.87 -15.35
N PRO A 399 -8.73 7.08 -16.21
CA PRO A 399 -8.06 6.31 -17.26
C PRO A 399 -7.28 7.23 -18.20
N ILE A 400 -5.99 6.91 -18.41
CA ILE A 400 -5.08 7.69 -19.27
C ILE A 400 -4.54 6.78 -20.38
N ILE A 401 -4.53 7.28 -21.62
CA ILE A 401 -3.76 6.70 -22.72
C ILE A 401 -2.45 7.48 -22.77
N LYS A 402 -1.33 6.80 -22.49
CA LYS A 402 0.01 7.35 -22.74
C LYS A 402 0.42 7.04 -24.17
N CYS A 403 1.00 8.01 -24.85
CA CYS A 403 1.69 7.81 -26.13
C CYS A 403 2.84 8.80 -26.28
N LYS A 404 3.62 8.67 -27.34
CA LYS A 404 4.66 9.62 -27.72
C LYS A 404 4.39 10.12 -29.13
N HIS A 405 4.39 11.43 -29.33
CA HIS A 405 4.24 12.00 -30.66
C HIS A 405 5.56 11.91 -31.44
N LYS A 406 5.50 11.29 -32.61
CA LYS A 406 6.69 10.93 -33.39
C LYS A 406 7.50 12.14 -33.85
N ASP A 407 6.81 13.20 -34.30
CA ASP A 407 7.44 14.36 -34.92
C ASP A 407 8.09 15.32 -33.90
N THR A 408 7.47 15.47 -32.72
CA THR A 408 7.96 16.40 -31.69
C THR A 408 8.74 15.70 -30.58
N GLY A 409 8.65 14.37 -30.49
CA GLY A 409 9.31 13.56 -29.47
C GLY A 409 8.68 13.63 -28.06
N PHE A 410 7.61 14.40 -27.87
CA PHE A 410 6.96 14.56 -26.57
C PHE A 410 6.09 13.37 -26.18
N SER A 411 6.14 13.00 -24.90
CA SER A 411 5.17 12.15 -24.23
C SER A 411 3.84 12.89 -24.07
N ILE A 412 2.72 12.18 -24.23
CA ILE A 412 1.36 12.72 -24.12
C ILE A 412 0.55 11.82 -23.18
N ASP A 413 -0.15 12.45 -22.22
CA ASP A 413 -1.08 11.82 -21.29
C ASP A 413 -2.52 12.23 -21.65
N ILE A 414 -3.23 11.33 -22.35
CA ILE A 414 -4.57 11.57 -22.86
C ILE A 414 -5.62 11.03 -21.89
N ASN A 415 -6.42 11.91 -21.32
CA ASN A 415 -7.56 11.61 -20.46
C ASN A 415 -8.88 11.84 -21.25
N VAL A 416 -9.91 11.02 -21.01
CA VAL A 416 -11.19 11.05 -21.78
C VAL A 416 -12.42 11.25 -20.86
N SER A 417 -12.22 11.32 -19.53
CA SER A 417 -13.30 11.20 -18.55
C SER A 417 -13.28 12.21 -17.40
N CYS A 418 -12.24 13.06 -17.31
CA CYS A 418 -12.03 13.96 -16.17
C CYS A 418 -11.88 15.43 -16.62
N PRO A 419 -13.00 16.11 -16.92
CA PRO A 419 -12.98 17.55 -17.21
C PRO A 419 -12.48 18.40 -16.02
N SER A 420 -12.62 17.93 -14.77
CA SER A 420 -12.08 18.59 -13.57
C SER A 420 -10.61 19.01 -13.67
N SER A 421 -9.79 18.25 -14.41
CA SER A 421 -8.37 18.59 -14.60
C SER A 421 -8.17 19.83 -15.47
N ARG A 422 -9.10 20.11 -16.40
CA ARG A 422 -9.13 21.34 -17.20
C ARG A 422 -9.51 22.54 -16.32
N GLU A 423 -10.61 22.43 -15.55
CA GLU A 423 -11.09 23.54 -14.69
C GLU A 423 -10.03 23.95 -13.65
N ASN A 424 -9.42 22.98 -12.96
CA ASN A 424 -8.30 23.23 -12.03
C ASN A 424 -7.11 23.91 -12.74
N THR A 425 -6.83 23.56 -13.99
CA THR A 425 -5.75 24.17 -14.78
C THR A 425 -6.09 25.59 -15.21
N GLN A 426 -7.35 25.85 -15.59
CA GLN A 426 -7.86 27.15 -16.00
C GLN A 426 -7.80 28.16 -14.85
N PHE A 427 -8.15 27.75 -13.62
CA PHE A 427 -7.96 28.58 -12.43
C PHE A 427 -6.49 28.92 -12.20
N ILE A 428 -5.58 27.94 -12.28
CA ILE A 428 -4.14 28.18 -12.12
C ILE A 428 -3.63 29.11 -13.22
N TYR A 429 -4.07 28.95 -14.48
CA TYR A 429 -3.70 29.82 -15.59
C TYR A 429 -4.12 31.29 -15.35
N GLU A 430 -5.36 31.53 -14.92
CA GLU A 430 -5.83 32.90 -14.63
C GLU A 430 -5.15 33.50 -13.40
N LEU A 431 -4.83 32.69 -12.38
CA LEU A 431 -4.04 33.09 -11.22
C LEU A 431 -2.61 33.48 -11.61
N VAL A 432 -1.95 32.64 -12.43
CA VAL A 432 -0.62 32.89 -13.00
C VAL A 432 -0.60 34.13 -13.90
N LYS A 433 -1.67 34.39 -14.66
CA LYS A 433 -1.82 35.58 -15.51
C LYS A 433 -2.22 36.85 -14.77
N SER A 434 -2.53 36.78 -13.48
CA SER A 434 -3.00 37.95 -12.72
C SER A 434 -1.88 38.90 -12.27
N ASP A 435 -0.70 38.35 -11.96
CA ASP A 435 0.53 39.05 -11.55
C ASP A 435 1.74 38.14 -11.85
N ASP A 436 2.74 38.66 -12.56
CA ASP A 436 3.91 37.88 -12.99
C ASP A 436 4.67 37.27 -11.80
N ARG A 437 4.68 37.92 -10.63
CA ARG A 437 5.37 37.41 -9.43
C ARG A 437 4.73 36.12 -8.90
N ILE A 438 3.45 35.87 -9.20
CA ILE A 438 2.77 34.61 -8.89
C ILE A 438 3.25 33.50 -9.86
N HIS A 439 3.40 33.84 -11.15
CA HIS A 439 3.98 32.93 -12.15
C HIS A 439 5.38 32.49 -11.75
N GLU A 440 6.25 33.46 -11.47
CA GLU A 440 7.64 33.24 -11.09
C GLU A 440 7.75 32.43 -9.79
N LEU A 441 6.98 32.77 -8.75
CA LEU A 441 6.91 32.02 -7.48
C LEU A 441 6.56 30.54 -7.72
N MET A 442 5.47 30.28 -8.45
CA MET A 442 5.01 28.92 -8.72
C MET A 442 6.00 28.12 -9.57
N LEU A 443 6.62 28.76 -10.57
CA LEU A 443 7.57 28.14 -11.48
C LEU A 443 8.90 27.83 -10.78
N PHE A 444 9.42 28.77 -9.98
CA PHE A 444 10.62 28.58 -9.17
C PHE A 444 10.44 27.47 -8.13
N LEU A 445 9.35 27.50 -7.35
CA LEU A 445 9.08 26.47 -6.34
C LEU A 445 8.92 25.08 -6.96
N LYS A 446 8.35 24.98 -8.17
CA LYS A 446 8.27 23.72 -8.93
C LYS A 446 9.66 23.21 -9.35
N LEU A 447 10.56 24.09 -9.79
CA LEU A 447 11.95 23.74 -10.13
C LEU A 447 12.74 23.31 -8.88
N TRP A 448 12.63 24.08 -7.79
CA TRP A 448 13.19 23.75 -6.47
C TRP A 448 12.74 22.37 -5.99
N ALA A 449 11.43 22.13 -5.92
CA ALA A 449 10.87 20.88 -5.42
C ALA A 449 11.24 19.67 -6.30
N LYS A 450 11.50 19.87 -7.59
CA LYS A 450 11.98 18.85 -8.51
C LYS A 450 13.44 18.50 -8.29
N ASN A 451 14.34 19.49 -8.24
CA ASN A 451 15.75 19.26 -7.93
C ASN A 451 15.94 18.67 -6.52
N ALA A 452 15.15 19.13 -5.54
CA ALA A 452 15.12 18.58 -4.18
C ALA A 452 14.49 17.17 -4.07
N GLN A 453 13.99 16.58 -5.15
CA GLN A 453 13.31 15.27 -5.18
C GLN A 453 12.11 15.19 -4.21
N ILE A 454 11.40 16.31 -4.01
CA ILE A 454 10.11 16.38 -3.33
C ILE A 454 9.00 15.94 -4.30
N VAL A 455 9.01 16.50 -5.52
CA VAL A 455 8.08 16.20 -6.59
C VAL A 455 8.65 15.13 -7.53
N GLY A 456 7.86 14.10 -7.83
CA GLY A 456 8.33 12.95 -8.61
C GLY A 456 7.37 11.75 -8.58
N ARG A 457 7.83 10.62 -9.14
CA ARG A 457 7.09 9.34 -9.11
C ARG A 457 7.03 8.82 -7.68
N ASP A 458 5.83 8.46 -7.22
CA ASP A 458 5.55 7.98 -5.85
C ASP A 458 5.85 8.98 -4.72
N THR A 459 5.87 10.29 -5.02
CA THR A 459 6.03 11.38 -4.03
C THR A 459 4.95 12.46 -4.17
N MET A 460 5.22 13.71 -3.76
CA MET A 460 4.29 14.83 -3.94
C MET A 460 4.07 15.11 -5.44
N THR A 461 2.83 15.43 -5.84
CA THR A 461 2.55 15.84 -7.22
C THR A 461 2.82 17.33 -7.40
N SER A 462 3.15 17.77 -8.63
CA SER A 462 3.26 19.20 -8.94
C SER A 462 1.99 19.97 -8.57
N TYR A 463 0.81 19.38 -8.81
CA TYR A 463 -0.47 20.00 -8.43
C TYR A 463 -0.57 20.20 -6.91
N CYS A 464 -0.23 19.20 -6.09
CA CYS A 464 -0.23 19.33 -4.64
C CYS A 464 0.70 20.47 -4.15
N LEU A 465 1.85 20.67 -4.78
CA LEU A 465 2.74 21.80 -4.48
C LEU A 465 2.07 23.14 -4.84
N ILE A 466 1.44 23.25 -6.02
CA ILE A 466 0.71 24.46 -6.41
C ILE A 466 -0.48 24.71 -5.48
N THR A 467 -1.16 23.68 -4.98
CA THR A 467 -2.20 23.81 -3.95
C THR A 467 -1.67 24.40 -2.64
N LEU A 468 -0.44 24.05 -2.23
CA LEU A 468 0.25 24.70 -1.10
C LEU A 468 0.59 26.17 -1.40
N VAL A 469 1.03 26.51 -2.62
CA VAL A 469 1.26 27.91 -3.00
C VAL A 469 -0.04 28.72 -3.00
N ILE A 470 -1.15 28.17 -3.52
CA ILE A 470 -2.48 28.80 -3.47
C ILE A 470 -2.90 29.05 -2.02
N PHE A 471 -2.75 28.06 -1.15
CA PHE A 471 -3.09 28.21 0.27
C PHE A 471 -2.22 29.25 0.98
N PHE A 472 -0.90 29.24 0.73
CA PHE A 472 0.02 30.28 1.19
C PHE A 472 -0.46 31.66 0.74
N LEU A 473 -0.81 31.84 -0.54
CA LEU A 473 -1.32 33.09 -1.09
C LEU A 473 -2.64 33.58 -0.46
N GLN A 474 -3.36 32.70 0.24
CA GLN A 474 -4.58 33.00 0.99
C GLN A 474 -4.35 33.32 2.47
N GLN A 475 -3.12 33.25 2.98
CA GLN A 475 -2.84 33.58 4.38
C GLN A 475 -2.60 35.09 4.59
N PRO A 476 -2.68 35.60 5.83
CA PRO A 476 -2.23 36.94 6.17
C PRO A 476 -0.76 36.91 6.66
N TRP A 477 0.21 36.87 5.74
CA TRP A 477 1.65 36.83 6.07
C TRP A 477 2.36 38.21 6.02
N LEU A 478 1.69 39.28 5.60
CA LEU A 478 2.24 40.66 5.57
C LEU A 478 2.38 41.30 6.98
N LYS A 479 2.59 40.50 8.04
CA LYS A 479 2.53 40.98 9.43
C LYS A 479 3.78 41.73 9.89
N GLU A 480 4.94 41.46 9.31
CA GLU A 480 6.24 41.96 9.81
C GLU A 480 6.97 42.92 8.86
N ASN A 481 6.55 43.03 7.59
CA ASN A 481 7.22 43.92 6.65
C ASN A 481 6.88 45.39 6.96
N GLN A 482 7.87 46.13 7.48
CA GLN A 482 7.70 47.51 7.97
C GLN A 482 7.22 48.51 6.90
N ALA A 483 7.40 48.19 5.61
CA ALA A 483 6.91 49.00 4.50
C ALA A 483 5.38 48.92 4.29
N ILE A 484 4.69 47.96 4.92
CA ILE A 484 3.27 47.64 4.66
C ILE A 484 2.45 47.74 5.96
N LYS A 485 2.72 48.77 6.77
CA LYS A 485 2.04 49.00 8.07
C LYS A 485 0.53 49.23 7.98
N GLN A 486 0.00 49.63 6.82
CA GLN A 486 -1.40 50.07 6.67
C GLN A 486 -2.43 48.95 6.47
N ASN A 487 -2.03 47.68 6.29
CA ASN A 487 -3.01 46.62 6.01
C ASN A 487 -2.58 45.20 6.47
N LYS A 488 -2.32 45.04 7.78
CA LYS A 488 -1.79 43.80 8.41
C LYS A 488 -2.58 42.51 8.15
N ASN A 489 -3.84 42.61 7.72
CA ASN A 489 -4.74 41.46 7.47
C ASN A 489 -5.03 41.21 5.98
N LYS A 490 -4.41 41.94 5.04
CA LYS A 490 -4.69 41.77 3.61
C LYS A 490 -4.04 40.47 3.08
N ARG A 491 -4.89 39.54 2.64
CA ARG A 491 -4.51 38.33 1.88
C ARG A 491 -4.27 38.72 0.42
N ILE A 492 -3.36 38.02 -0.28
CA ILE A 492 -3.14 38.27 -1.72
C ILE A 492 -4.27 37.65 -2.54
N LEU A 493 -4.70 36.45 -2.17
CA LEU A 493 -5.77 35.68 -2.82
C LEU A 493 -6.91 35.45 -1.80
N LYS A 494 -8.17 35.59 -2.23
CA LYS A 494 -9.34 35.20 -1.42
C LYS A 494 -9.48 33.67 -1.35
N SER A 495 -10.22 33.15 -0.37
CA SER A 495 -10.57 31.72 -0.34
C SER A 495 -11.40 31.35 -1.57
N ILE A 496 -11.39 30.08 -2.02
CA ILE A 496 -12.21 29.71 -3.20
C ILE A 496 -13.71 29.89 -2.93
N LYS A 497 -14.15 29.71 -1.67
CA LYS A 497 -15.52 30.04 -1.25
C LYS A 497 -15.85 31.51 -1.53
N GLU A 498 -15.00 32.44 -1.12
CA GLU A 498 -15.20 33.89 -1.38
C GLU A 498 -15.10 34.24 -2.87
N LEU A 499 -14.29 33.50 -3.64
CA LEU A 499 -14.22 33.67 -5.11
C LEU A 499 -15.46 33.11 -5.83
N GLN A 500 -16.22 32.22 -5.18
CA GLN A 500 -17.48 31.66 -5.68
C GLN A 500 -18.70 32.53 -5.35
N GLU A 501 -18.58 33.42 -4.36
CA GLU A 501 -19.65 34.35 -4.02
C GLU A 501 -19.97 35.26 -5.22
N ASN A 502 -21.27 35.44 -5.49
CA ASN A 502 -21.83 36.20 -6.61
C ASN A 502 -21.43 35.70 -8.03
N CYS A 503 -20.84 34.51 -8.17
CA CYS A 503 -20.57 33.91 -9.46
C CYS A 503 -21.68 32.93 -9.89
N PRO A 504 -22.08 32.88 -11.18
CA PRO A 504 -22.98 31.84 -11.66
C PRO A 504 -22.32 30.47 -11.54
N PHE A 505 -23.06 29.46 -11.07
CA PHE A 505 -22.55 28.11 -10.86
C PHE A 505 -21.98 27.49 -12.15
N ASN A 506 -20.71 27.07 -12.13
CA ASN A 506 -20.07 26.29 -13.18
C ASN A 506 -19.98 24.83 -12.72
N MET A 507 -21.07 24.07 -12.89
CA MET A 507 -21.18 22.71 -12.37
C MET A 507 -20.54 21.69 -13.32
N VAL A 508 -19.41 21.10 -12.89
CA VAL A 508 -18.73 20.02 -13.62
C VAL A 508 -18.65 18.79 -12.73
N GLN A 509 -19.29 17.70 -13.15
CA GLN A 509 -19.38 16.44 -12.39
C GLN A 509 -19.91 16.62 -10.95
N GLY A 510 -20.87 17.53 -10.77
CA GLY A 510 -21.48 17.86 -9.47
C GLY A 510 -20.60 18.73 -8.55
N ILE A 511 -19.47 19.23 -9.03
CA ILE A 511 -18.57 20.16 -8.33
C ILE A 511 -18.76 21.56 -8.92
N ASN A 512 -18.85 22.59 -8.07
CA ASN A 512 -18.82 23.97 -8.52
C ASN A 512 -17.38 24.42 -8.80
N TYR A 513 -17.09 24.77 -10.05
CA TYR A 513 -15.84 25.38 -10.52
C TYR A 513 -16.00 26.87 -10.86
N ALA A 514 -17.06 27.52 -10.37
CA ALA A 514 -17.19 28.96 -10.52
C ALA A 514 -16.05 29.66 -9.79
N TYR A 515 -15.58 30.76 -10.36
CA TYR A 515 -14.76 31.79 -9.71
C TYR A 515 -14.74 33.01 -10.63
N ASN A 516 -14.38 34.19 -10.10
CA ASN A 516 -14.08 35.36 -10.93
C ASN A 516 -12.83 36.08 -10.40
N LEU A 517 -11.67 35.87 -11.05
CA LEU A 517 -10.42 36.58 -10.77
C LEU A 517 -10.26 37.88 -11.58
N ARG A 518 -11.21 38.20 -12.45
CA ARG A 518 -11.19 39.39 -13.33
C ARG A 518 -11.85 40.61 -12.69
N ASP A 519 -12.74 40.38 -11.73
CA ASP A 519 -13.27 41.42 -10.84
C ASP A 519 -12.11 42.07 -10.06
N LYS A 520 -12.14 43.40 -9.96
CA LYS A 520 -11.14 44.20 -9.23
C LYS A 520 -11.03 43.78 -7.76
N GLU A 521 -12.15 43.40 -7.15
CA GLU A 521 -12.18 43.00 -5.73
C GLU A 521 -11.62 41.59 -5.49
N ASN A 522 -11.61 40.75 -6.51
CA ASN A 522 -11.13 39.36 -6.42
C ASN A 522 -9.76 39.16 -7.06
N LYS A 523 -9.29 40.11 -7.88
CA LYS A 523 -7.98 40.03 -8.53
C LYS A 523 -6.87 39.95 -7.49
N PRO A 524 -5.98 38.94 -7.58
CA PRO A 524 -4.82 38.84 -6.71
C PRO A 524 -3.98 40.11 -6.78
N THR A 525 -3.70 40.70 -5.62
CA THR A 525 -3.03 42.01 -5.53
C THR A 525 -1.80 41.91 -4.63
N ILE A 526 -0.62 41.96 -5.25
CA ILE A 526 0.66 41.98 -4.54
C ILE A 526 1.20 43.43 -4.51
N PRO A 527 1.49 44.03 -3.33
CA PRO A 527 2.02 45.39 -3.26
C PRO A 527 3.31 45.54 -4.08
N THR A 528 3.52 46.68 -4.76
CA THR A 528 4.66 46.89 -5.67
C THR A 528 6.03 46.76 -4.99
N ALA A 529 6.12 47.05 -3.69
CA ALA A 529 7.34 46.87 -2.89
C ALA A 529 7.70 45.40 -2.59
N VAL A 530 6.78 44.44 -2.80
CA VAL A 530 7.03 43.01 -2.54
C VAL A 530 7.59 42.36 -3.81
N THR A 531 8.83 41.89 -3.73
CA THR A 531 9.51 41.17 -4.81
C THR A 531 9.15 39.68 -4.80
N THR A 532 9.36 38.98 -5.91
CA THR A 532 9.20 37.52 -5.98
C THR A 532 10.12 36.79 -5.01
N TRP A 533 11.33 37.32 -4.77
CA TRP A 533 12.24 36.79 -3.75
C TRP A 533 11.60 36.78 -2.36
N GLU A 534 10.95 37.88 -1.96
CA GLU A 534 10.29 37.96 -0.66
C GLU A 534 9.10 36.98 -0.57
N LEU A 535 8.37 36.75 -1.67
CA LEU A 535 7.34 35.70 -1.73
C LEU A 535 7.92 34.28 -1.56
N ILE A 536 9.07 33.99 -2.18
CA ILE A 536 9.76 32.70 -2.07
C ILE A 536 10.28 32.48 -0.64
N LYS A 537 10.93 33.49 -0.06
CA LYS A 537 11.39 33.48 1.33
C LYS A 537 10.24 33.26 2.31
N GLU A 538 9.14 34.00 2.16
CA GLU A 538 7.99 33.88 3.06
C GLU A 538 7.20 32.58 2.86
N PHE A 539 7.20 31.99 1.66
CA PHE A 539 6.66 30.64 1.46
C PHE A 539 7.44 29.60 2.29
N PHE A 540 8.78 29.66 2.28
CA PHE A 540 9.60 28.77 3.11
C PHE A 540 9.46 29.09 4.60
N ASN A 541 9.40 30.37 4.99
CA ASN A 541 9.14 30.81 6.36
C ASN A 541 7.82 30.24 6.90
N PHE A 542 6.74 30.37 6.13
CA PHE A 542 5.41 29.91 6.50
C PHE A 542 5.35 28.39 6.71
N TYR A 543 6.00 27.61 5.85
CA TYR A 543 5.91 26.15 5.89
C TYR A 543 6.98 25.44 6.74
N LYS A 544 8.06 26.11 7.18
CA LYS A 544 9.16 25.48 7.94
C LYS A 544 8.74 24.88 9.29
N ASP A 545 7.70 25.45 9.92
CA ASP A 545 7.15 25.04 11.22
C ASP A 545 5.66 24.62 11.14
N PHE A 546 5.08 24.53 9.93
CA PHE A 546 3.66 24.24 9.76
C PHE A 546 3.29 22.81 10.19
N ASN A 547 2.26 22.66 11.03
CA ASN A 547 1.79 21.35 11.48
C ASN A 547 0.94 20.63 10.42
N PHE A 548 1.61 19.92 9.51
CA PHE A 548 0.99 19.06 8.51
C PHE A 548 0.33 17.78 9.05
N GLU A 549 0.63 17.32 10.28
CA GLU A 549 0.09 16.04 10.80
C GLU A 549 -1.35 16.20 11.27
N ASP A 550 -1.63 17.23 12.05
CA ASP A 550 -2.92 17.36 12.76
C ASP A 550 -3.93 18.23 12.03
N HIS A 551 -3.54 18.87 10.91
CA HIS A 551 -4.38 19.81 10.16
C HIS A 551 -4.73 19.34 8.74
N VAL A 552 -5.87 19.83 8.26
CA VAL A 552 -6.28 19.89 6.85
C VAL A 552 -6.00 21.29 6.33
N ILE A 553 -5.12 21.38 5.33
CA ILE A 553 -4.92 22.60 4.56
C ILE A 553 -6.09 22.72 3.58
N SER A 554 -6.96 23.72 3.76
CA SER A 554 -8.11 23.99 2.88
C SER A 554 -7.93 25.30 2.11
N PRO A 555 -7.62 25.25 0.80
CA PRO A 555 -7.68 26.43 -0.05
C PRO A 555 -9.11 26.92 -0.26
N PHE A 556 -10.10 26.02 -0.14
CA PHE A 556 -11.51 26.37 -0.31
C PHE A 556 -12.00 27.34 0.76
N TYR A 557 -11.70 27.05 2.03
CA TYR A 557 -12.00 27.95 3.15
C TYR A 557 -10.87 28.97 3.42
N GLY A 558 -9.73 28.88 2.71
CA GLY A 558 -8.55 29.72 2.92
C GLY A 558 -7.90 29.56 4.31
N LYS A 559 -8.23 28.50 5.06
CA LYS A 559 -7.82 28.31 6.47
C LYS A 559 -7.30 26.89 6.71
N SER A 560 -6.43 26.76 7.71
CA SER A 560 -6.04 25.46 8.26
C SER A 560 -7.13 24.99 9.23
N ILE A 561 -7.54 23.73 9.15
CA ILE A 561 -8.60 23.15 10.01
C ILE A 561 -8.02 21.94 10.74
N GLU A 562 -8.06 21.92 12.06
CA GLU A 562 -7.66 20.74 12.83
C GLU A 562 -8.52 19.53 12.44
N LYS A 563 -7.90 18.36 12.26
CA LYS A 563 -8.57 17.12 11.84
C LYS A 563 -9.61 16.61 12.84
N THR A 564 -9.54 17.06 14.09
CA THR A 564 -10.55 16.83 15.14
C THR A 564 -11.81 17.68 14.95
N ASN A 565 -11.69 18.84 14.29
CA ASN A 565 -12.72 19.88 14.25
C ASN A 565 -13.45 19.90 12.88
N LEU A 566 -13.45 18.77 12.18
CA LEU A 566 -14.16 18.58 10.92
C LEU A 566 -15.64 18.23 11.19
N THR A 567 -16.37 19.19 11.74
CA THR A 567 -17.83 19.06 11.97
C THR A 567 -18.63 19.54 10.76
N PRO A 568 -19.90 19.13 10.63
CA PRO A 568 -20.82 19.67 9.63
C PRO A 568 -20.94 21.20 9.65
N ASP A 569 -20.94 21.81 10.82
CA ASP A 569 -21.11 23.28 10.96
C ASP A 569 -19.88 24.05 10.47
N ILE A 570 -18.68 23.53 10.75
CA ILE A 570 -17.41 24.15 10.32
C ILE A 570 -17.17 23.94 8.82
N CYS A 571 -17.73 22.86 8.25
CA CYS A 571 -17.48 22.39 6.90
C CYS A 571 -18.77 22.21 6.05
N GLU A 572 -19.76 23.08 6.22
CA GLU A 572 -21.09 22.93 5.59
C GLU A 572 -21.02 22.72 4.06
N GLU A 573 -20.24 23.56 3.38
CA GLU A 573 -20.02 23.47 1.91
C GLU A 573 -19.37 22.16 1.45
N TYR A 574 -18.52 21.52 2.28
CA TYR A 574 -18.01 20.19 1.98
C TYR A 574 -19.15 19.18 1.93
N TYR A 575 -20.04 19.17 2.93
CA TYR A 575 -21.20 18.26 2.95
C TYR A 575 -22.25 18.60 1.88
N LYS A 576 -22.47 19.88 1.56
CA LYS A 576 -23.27 20.29 0.38
C LYS A 576 -22.68 19.71 -0.91
N GLN A 577 -21.36 19.84 -1.11
CA GLN A 577 -20.71 19.31 -2.31
C GLN A 577 -20.74 17.78 -2.36
N LEU A 578 -20.59 17.06 -1.23
CA LEU A 578 -20.81 15.62 -1.20
C LEU A 578 -22.20 15.26 -1.78
N ARG A 579 -23.26 16.00 -1.40
CA ARG A 579 -24.62 15.79 -1.94
C ARG A 579 -24.71 16.09 -3.45
N THR A 580 -24.18 17.21 -3.94
CA THR A 580 -24.28 17.57 -5.37
C THR A 580 -23.50 16.64 -6.29
N ILE A 581 -22.32 16.16 -5.85
CA ILE A 581 -21.61 15.11 -6.60
C ILE A 581 -22.43 13.81 -6.56
N SER A 582 -23.03 13.44 -5.42
CA SER A 582 -23.83 12.19 -5.30
C SER A 582 -25.08 12.20 -6.18
N GLN A 583 -25.69 13.37 -6.37
CA GLN A 583 -26.75 13.60 -7.36
C GLN A 583 -26.24 13.42 -8.80
N TYR A 584 -25.05 13.94 -9.12
CA TYR A 584 -24.43 13.74 -10.44
C TYR A 584 -24.17 12.26 -10.75
N LEU A 585 -23.79 11.46 -9.74
CA LEU A 585 -23.66 10.00 -9.87
C LEU A 585 -24.96 9.23 -9.54
N ARG A 586 -26.12 9.83 -9.85
CA ARG A 586 -27.43 9.15 -9.83
C ARG A 586 -27.76 8.47 -8.48
N GLY A 587 -27.29 9.04 -7.38
CA GLY A 587 -27.54 8.57 -6.01
C GLY A 587 -26.36 7.83 -5.34
N GLU A 588 -25.23 7.66 -6.03
CA GLU A 588 -24.06 7.00 -5.43
C GLU A 588 -23.31 7.90 -4.43
N GLN A 589 -22.83 7.32 -3.33
CA GLN A 589 -22.31 8.11 -2.21
C GLN A 589 -20.90 8.66 -2.42
N ALA A 590 -20.79 9.99 -2.30
CA ALA A 590 -19.53 10.71 -2.18
C ALA A 590 -18.47 10.03 -1.30
N ASN A 591 -17.31 9.78 -1.89
CA ASN A 591 -16.10 9.45 -1.15
C ASN A 591 -15.78 10.57 -0.15
N ASP A 592 -15.47 10.22 1.10
CA ASP A 592 -15.04 11.17 2.12
C ASP A 592 -13.59 11.66 1.90
N LEU A 593 -13.26 12.85 2.40
CA LEU A 593 -11.90 13.41 2.37
C LEU A 593 -10.91 12.53 3.15
N GLN A 594 -9.75 12.23 2.55
CA GLN A 594 -8.77 11.29 3.08
C GLN A 594 -7.87 11.94 4.17
N ILE A 595 -8.44 12.20 5.34
CA ILE A 595 -7.80 12.89 6.48
C ILE A 595 -6.89 11.99 7.34
N ASP A 596 -7.00 10.67 7.17
CA ASP A 596 -6.23 9.62 7.83
C ASP A 596 -4.73 9.60 7.45
N ARG A 597 -4.35 10.40 6.45
CA ARG A 597 -2.99 10.50 5.91
C ARG A 597 -2.14 11.50 6.70
N CYS A 598 -0.84 11.25 6.74
CA CYS A 598 0.13 12.08 7.50
C CYS A 598 0.25 13.54 7.02
N MET A 599 -0.36 13.86 5.88
CA MET A 599 -0.50 15.19 5.33
C MET A 599 -1.86 15.26 4.59
N CYS A 600 -2.63 16.31 4.84
CA CYS A 600 -3.92 16.52 4.18
C CYS A 600 -3.98 17.91 3.55
N VAL A 601 -3.99 17.93 2.21
CA VAL A 601 -4.11 19.16 1.41
C VAL A 601 -5.35 18.97 0.54
N GLN A 602 -6.41 19.70 0.85
CA GLN A 602 -7.67 19.63 0.10
C GLN A 602 -7.47 20.24 -1.30
N ASP A 603 -8.06 19.64 -2.32
CA ASP A 603 -8.18 20.26 -3.64
C ASP A 603 -8.99 21.57 -3.53
N ALA A 604 -8.65 22.55 -4.38
CA ALA A 604 -9.21 23.89 -4.31
C ALA A 604 -10.73 23.93 -4.56
N PHE A 605 -11.24 23.02 -5.40
CA PHE A 605 -12.66 22.95 -5.77
C PHE A 605 -13.29 21.60 -5.38
N CYS A 606 -12.56 20.49 -5.52
CA CYS A 606 -13.04 19.13 -5.24
C CYS A 606 -12.84 18.78 -3.75
N LEU A 607 -13.77 19.19 -2.89
CA LEU A 607 -13.58 19.24 -1.44
C LEU A 607 -13.37 17.87 -0.77
N ASN A 608 -13.66 16.77 -1.45
CA ASN A 608 -13.39 15.41 -1.00
C ASN A 608 -12.07 14.80 -1.52
N GLN A 609 -11.24 15.57 -2.20
CA GLN A 609 -9.95 15.12 -2.71
C GLN A 609 -8.80 15.62 -1.83
N ASN A 610 -8.03 14.71 -1.24
CA ASN A 610 -6.73 15.04 -0.66
C ASN A 610 -5.65 14.92 -1.76
N THR A 611 -5.06 16.04 -2.16
CA THR A 611 -3.98 16.09 -3.17
C THR A 611 -2.66 15.49 -2.66
N ALA A 612 -2.46 15.49 -1.34
CA ALA A 612 -1.32 14.93 -0.63
C ALA A 612 -1.46 13.45 -0.26
N LYS A 613 -2.55 12.76 -0.64
CA LYS A 613 -2.89 11.39 -0.18
C LYS A 613 -1.83 10.30 -0.43
N ASN A 614 -0.94 10.51 -1.39
CA ASN A 614 0.16 9.58 -1.71
C ASN A 614 1.43 9.82 -0.86
N ILE A 615 1.47 10.89 -0.04
CA ILE A 615 2.65 11.26 0.75
C ILE A 615 2.76 10.34 1.98
N LEU A 616 3.90 9.67 2.09
CA LEU A 616 4.26 8.79 3.19
C LEU A 616 4.92 9.58 4.35
N PRO A 617 4.85 9.12 5.62
CA PRO A 617 5.37 9.88 6.77
C PRO A 617 6.84 10.32 6.67
N HIS A 618 7.69 9.46 6.11
CA HIS A 618 9.11 9.77 5.88
C HIS A 618 9.33 10.73 4.68
N SER A 619 8.42 10.76 3.71
CA SER A 619 8.40 11.78 2.66
C SER A 619 8.03 13.14 3.25
N LYS A 620 7.05 13.19 4.15
CA LYS A 620 6.67 14.41 4.89
C LYS A 620 7.83 14.96 5.73
N GLN A 621 8.51 14.10 6.49
CA GLN A 621 9.69 14.49 7.27
C GLN A 621 10.82 15.04 6.36
N TYR A 622 11.03 14.43 5.19
CA TYR A 622 11.99 14.93 4.21
C TYR A 622 11.59 16.30 3.62
N ILE A 623 10.31 16.51 3.33
CA ILE A 623 9.78 17.82 2.92
C ILE A 623 10.06 18.88 4.00
N GLN A 624 9.81 18.55 5.28
CA GLN A 624 10.08 19.46 6.40
C GLN A 624 11.56 19.87 6.49
N LEU A 625 12.48 18.93 6.25
CA LEU A 625 13.91 19.20 6.20
C LEU A 625 14.30 20.08 5.01
N CYS A 626 13.69 19.87 3.84
CA CYS A 626 13.92 20.71 2.67
C CYS A 626 13.41 22.15 2.89
N LEU A 627 12.23 22.32 3.47
CA LEU A 627 11.66 23.63 3.81
C LEU A 627 12.54 24.38 4.82
N ASN A 628 13.00 23.70 5.87
CA ASN A 628 13.91 24.26 6.86
C ASN A 628 15.27 24.65 6.26
N ASN A 629 15.81 23.85 5.35
CA ASN A 629 17.07 24.18 4.67
C ASN A 629 16.90 25.37 3.71
N ALA A 630 15.79 25.42 2.97
CA ALA A 630 15.48 26.52 2.06
C ALA A 630 15.29 27.84 2.83
N HIS A 631 14.59 27.83 3.95
CA HIS A 631 14.47 29.00 4.83
C HIS A 631 15.84 29.52 5.31
N LYS A 632 16.72 28.63 5.78
CA LYS A 632 18.09 29.01 6.22
C LYS A 632 18.94 29.63 5.11
N ILE A 633 18.78 29.19 3.86
CA ILE A 633 19.41 29.84 2.71
C ILE A 633 18.82 31.25 2.54
N CYS A 634 17.49 31.40 2.62
CA CYS A 634 16.82 32.70 2.52
C CYS A 634 17.11 33.68 3.68
N GLU A 635 17.51 33.21 4.86
CA GLU A 635 18.04 34.07 5.95
C GLU A 635 19.38 34.73 5.57
N ASN A 636 20.08 34.22 4.56
CA ASN A 636 21.33 34.74 4.00
C ASN A 636 22.40 35.14 5.05
N PRO A 637 22.79 34.23 5.98
CA PRO A 637 23.73 34.57 7.07
C PRO A 637 25.13 34.98 6.57
N ASN A 638 25.48 34.64 5.33
CA ASN A 638 26.77 34.95 4.71
C ASN A 638 26.72 36.19 3.79
N ASN A 639 25.58 36.91 3.73
CA ASN A 639 25.36 38.09 2.89
C ASN A 639 25.72 37.90 1.40
N LEU A 640 25.35 36.73 0.86
CA LEU A 640 25.53 36.33 -0.53
C LEU A 640 24.62 37.14 -1.48
N LYS A 641 24.98 37.17 -2.76
CA LYS A 641 24.15 37.78 -3.81
C LYS A 641 22.93 36.93 -4.11
N LEU A 642 21.86 37.57 -4.60
CA LEU A 642 20.58 36.92 -4.90
C LEU A 642 20.72 35.72 -5.86
N GLY A 643 21.55 35.82 -6.90
CA GLY A 643 21.85 34.70 -7.79
C GLY A 643 22.50 33.51 -7.08
N GLU A 644 23.39 33.74 -6.12
CA GLU A 644 24.05 32.67 -5.34
C GLU A 644 23.04 31.97 -4.43
N LEU A 645 22.08 32.71 -3.86
CA LEU A 645 20.98 32.14 -3.08
C LEU A 645 20.04 31.28 -3.93
N TYR A 646 19.69 31.71 -5.14
CA TYR A 646 18.92 30.88 -6.06
C TYR A 646 19.69 29.61 -6.48
N GLU A 647 21.00 29.72 -6.72
CA GLU A 647 21.84 28.57 -7.04
C GLU A 647 21.91 27.57 -5.86
N GLN A 648 22.03 28.05 -4.62
CA GLN A 648 21.97 27.22 -3.41
C GLN A 648 20.60 26.54 -3.27
N LEU A 649 19.50 27.28 -3.38
CA LEU A 649 18.15 26.70 -3.33
C LEU A 649 17.96 25.58 -4.36
N LEU A 650 18.48 25.75 -5.58
CA LEU A 650 18.30 24.77 -6.67
C LEU A 650 19.28 23.59 -6.65
N PHE A 651 20.47 23.72 -6.07
CA PHE A 651 21.54 22.71 -6.21
C PHE A 651 22.31 22.36 -4.92
N GLU A 652 22.02 22.98 -3.78
CA GLU A 652 22.69 22.62 -2.53
C GLU A 652 22.14 21.32 -1.92
N THR A 653 23.05 20.42 -1.57
CA THR A 653 22.71 19.19 -0.86
C THR A 653 22.58 19.49 0.63
N ILE A 654 21.43 19.16 1.21
CA ILE A 654 21.19 19.27 2.66
C ILE A 654 22.24 18.42 3.42
N LYS A 655 23.13 19.09 4.15
CA LYS A 655 24.09 18.46 5.06
C LYS A 655 23.46 18.40 6.45
N ILE A 656 23.34 17.19 7.02
CA ILE A 656 23.01 17.05 8.44
C ILE A 656 24.32 17.25 9.22
N ASN A 657 24.48 18.40 9.87
CA ASN A 657 25.55 18.60 10.85
C ASN A 657 25.36 17.61 12.00
N GLN A 658 26.41 16.87 12.35
CA GLN A 658 26.39 15.89 13.44
C GLN A 658 26.28 16.58 14.82
N ASP A 659 26.57 17.89 14.89
CA ASP A 659 26.63 18.69 16.11
C ASP A 659 25.26 19.14 16.66
N ASN A 660 24.17 19.01 15.89
CA ASN A 660 22.82 19.32 16.38
C ASN A 660 22.17 18.12 17.12
N GLN A 661 22.96 17.38 17.89
CA GLN A 661 22.42 16.72 19.08
C GLN A 661 22.14 17.80 20.12
N VAL A 662 20.88 17.91 20.57
CA VAL A 662 20.46 18.93 21.53
C VAL A 662 21.26 18.76 22.84
N LYS A 663 22.14 19.72 23.14
CA LYS A 663 22.76 19.87 24.46
C LYS A 663 21.66 20.20 25.49
N VAL A 664 21.13 19.19 26.15
CA VAL A 664 20.54 19.35 27.48
C VAL A 664 21.68 19.22 28.48
N THR A 665 22.05 20.34 29.11
CA THR A 665 23.13 20.42 30.09
C THR A 665 22.77 19.71 31.39
N ASN A 666 23.68 18.87 31.91
CA ASN A 666 23.72 18.47 33.32
C ASN A 666 25.14 17.96 33.66
N GLU A 667 26.06 18.88 33.98
CA GLU A 667 27.44 18.50 34.36
C GLU A 667 27.61 18.16 35.86
N ASN A 668 26.61 18.45 36.71
CA ASN A 668 26.72 18.25 38.15
C ASN A 668 26.55 16.80 38.66
N CYS A 669 26.58 15.79 37.79
CA CYS A 669 26.38 14.38 38.17
C CYS A 669 27.53 13.43 37.78
N LYS A 670 28.70 13.98 37.40
CA LYS A 670 29.88 13.18 36.99
C LYS A 670 30.85 12.82 38.12
N SER A 671 30.82 13.51 39.26
CA SER A 671 31.79 13.32 40.35
C SER A 671 31.49 12.11 41.24
N GLU A 672 30.21 11.78 41.48
CA GLU A 672 29.84 10.64 42.32
C GLU A 672 29.83 9.31 41.56
N LEU A 673 29.36 9.31 40.30
CA LEU A 673 29.22 8.08 39.49
C LEU A 673 30.57 7.39 39.15
N MET A 674 31.69 8.10 39.25
CA MET A 674 33.03 7.57 38.94
C MET A 674 33.64 6.69 40.03
N LYS A 675 33.03 6.59 41.23
CA LYS A 675 33.49 5.65 42.27
C LYS A 675 32.97 4.23 42.06
N ASP A 676 31.75 4.07 41.57
CA ASP A 676 31.10 2.76 41.45
C ASP A 676 31.41 2.04 40.12
N LEU A 677 31.90 2.78 39.11
CA LEU A 677 32.26 2.27 37.78
C LEU A 677 33.63 1.57 37.70
N LYS A 678 34.29 1.29 38.83
CA LYS A 678 35.60 0.61 38.87
C LYS A 678 35.54 -0.93 38.84
N ASN A 679 34.37 -1.52 39.03
CA ASN A 679 34.20 -2.97 39.02
C ASN A 679 33.40 -3.43 37.78
N LEU A 680 33.91 -4.46 37.10
CA LEU A 680 33.35 -5.12 35.91
C LEU A 680 33.55 -4.40 34.56
N THR A 681 34.83 -4.27 34.22
CA THR A 681 35.38 -3.93 32.91
C THR A 681 35.08 -4.99 31.84
N LEU A 682 34.43 -4.56 30.73
CA LEU A 682 34.68 -4.98 29.32
C LEU A 682 34.52 -6.49 28.92
N PRO A 683 34.47 -6.86 27.61
CA PRO A 683 34.68 -6.03 26.42
C PRO A 683 33.55 -5.98 25.37
N ILE A 684 33.61 -4.89 24.60
CA ILE A 684 32.93 -4.70 23.32
C ILE A 684 33.67 -5.49 22.23
N THR A 685 32.93 -6.13 21.30
CA THR A 685 33.41 -6.38 19.94
C THR A 685 32.30 -6.14 18.92
N GLU A 686 32.57 -5.30 17.92
CA GLU A 686 31.66 -4.99 16.81
C GLU A 686 31.77 -6.01 15.66
N THR A 687 30.73 -6.19 14.82
CA THR A 687 30.79 -6.03 13.33
C THR A 687 29.51 -6.46 12.53
N LYS A 688 28.99 -5.52 11.70
CA LYS A 688 28.47 -5.61 10.29
C LYS A 688 27.28 -6.55 9.80
N THR A 689 26.12 -5.92 9.50
CA THR A 689 25.19 -5.97 8.28
C THR A 689 24.38 -7.21 7.73
N ALA A 690 23.04 -7.04 7.46
CA ALA A 690 22.21 -7.39 6.23
C ALA A 690 20.81 -8.15 6.30
N GLU A 691 19.84 -7.71 5.45
CA GLU A 691 18.62 -8.32 4.75
C GLU A 691 17.36 -9.05 5.41
N THR A 692 16.39 -9.54 4.58
CA THR A 692 14.92 -9.77 4.79
C THR A 692 14.42 -11.25 4.85
N ASN A 693 13.16 -11.55 5.28
CA ASN A 693 12.66 -12.95 5.49
C ASN A 693 11.20 -13.32 5.05
N LYS A 694 10.92 -14.64 5.00
CA LYS A 694 9.69 -15.33 4.49
C LYS A 694 9.14 -16.41 5.46
N ILE A 695 7.82 -16.60 5.48
CA ILE A 695 7.15 -17.87 5.90
C ILE A 695 6.22 -18.40 4.75
N GLU A 696 5.19 -19.20 5.04
CA GLU A 696 5.00 -20.52 4.39
C GLU A 696 3.58 -21.12 4.60
N GLY A 697 3.14 -22.07 3.74
CA GLY A 697 2.00 -22.97 4.02
C GLY A 697 0.62 -22.52 3.51
N LYS A 698 -0.05 -21.65 4.27
CA LYS A 698 -1.37 -21.09 3.95
C LYS A 698 -1.22 -19.69 3.35
N LEU A 699 -2.21 -19.23 2.59
CA LEU A 699 -2.32 -17.81 2.28
C LEU A 699 -3.16 -17.17 3.39
N ILE A 700 -2.47 -16.47 4.30
CA ILE A 700 -3.08 -15.76 5.43
C ILE A 700 -2.96 -14.27 5.16
N HIS A 701 -4.05 -13.53 5.42
CA HIS A 701 -3.99 -12.09 5.59
C HIS A 701 -4.62 -11.72 6.93
N SER A 702 -3.79 -11.20 7.83
CA SER A 702 -4.23 -10.60 9.10
C SER A 702 -4.69 -9.17 8.86
N ILE A 703 -5.87 -8.83 9.38
CA ILE A 703 -6.39 -7.47 9.52
C ILE A 703 -6.51 -7.13 11.00
N ILE A 704 -6.27 -5.88 11.36
CA ILE A 704 -6.41 -5.36 12.73
C ILE A 704 -7.21 -4.05 12.69
N PRO A 705 -8.04 -3.74 13.70
CA PRO A 705 -8.88 -2.55 13.70
C PRO A 705 -8.04 -1.27 13.65
N SER A 706 -8.38 -0.40 12.70
CA SER A 706 -7.73 0.89 12.57
C SER A 706 -8.28 1.92 13.57
N LYS A 707 -7.54 3.02 13.80
CA LYS A 707 -8.04 4.17 14.56
C LYS A 707 -9.29 4.82 13.94
N ALA A 708 -9.63 4.54 12.68
CA ALA A 708 -10.88 4.98 12.07
C ALA A 708 -12.00 4.00 12.41
N ASP A 709 -11.78 2.70 12.23
CA ASP A 709 -12.77 1.63 12.45
C ASP A 709 -13.36 1.69 13.87
N ILE A 710 -12.48 1.82 14.88
CA ILE A 710 -12.89 1.91 16.30
C ILE A 710 -13.73 3.18 16.56
N ARG A 711 -13.40 4.31 15.91
CA ARG A 711 -14.19 5.54 16.02
C ARG A 711 -15.54 5.43 15.33
N THR A 712 -15.61 4.74 14.19
CA THR A 712 -16.88 4.49 13.49
C THR A 712 -17.78 3.55 14.30
N LEU A 713 -17.23 2.53 14.94
CA LEU A 713 -17.98 1.63 15.82
C LEU A 713 -18.50 2.33 17.08
N ALA A 714 -17.66 3.10 17.76
CA ALA A 714 -18.07 3.87 18.93
C ALA A 714 -19.18 4.90 18.60
N ALA A 715 -19.22 5.41 17.38
CA ALA A 715 -20.30 6.30 16.90
C ALA A 715 -21.58 5.55 16.47
N HIS A 716 -21.48 4.26 16.11
CA HIS A 716 -22.62 3.43 15.69
C HIS A 716 -23.25 2.64 16.86
N TYR A 717 -22.46 2.40 17.91
CA TYR A 717 -22.85 1.72 19.15
C TYR A 717 -22.48 2.57 20.38
N PRO A 718 -23.10 3.75 20.57
CA PRO A 718 -22.69 4.72 21.60
C PRO A 718 -22.85 4.20 23.04
N ASP A 719 -23.78 3.28 23.28
CA ASP A 719 -24.14 2.80 24.61
C ASP A 719 -23.32 1.57 25.09
N GLN A 720 -22.31 1.13 24.33
CA GLN A 720 -21.47 0.00 24.74
C GLN A 720 -20.19 0.43 25.48
N PRO A 721 -19.76 -0.32 26.52
CA PRO A 721 -18.54 -0.02 27.27
C PRO A 721 -17.29 -0.14 26.40
N ALA A 722 -16.42 0.88 26.44
CA ALA A 722 -15.24 0.94 25.59
C ALA A 722 -14.22 -0.17 25.90
N GLY A 723 -13.99 -1.06 24.92
CA GLY A 723 -13.05 -2.17 25.05
C GLY A 723 -13.38 -3.32 24.10
N GLU A 724 -13.37 -4.54 24.65
CA GLU A 724 -13.49 -5.80 23.91
C GLU A 724 -14.80 -5.97 23.13
N SER A 725 -15.91 -5.34 23.56
CA SER A 725 -17.20 -5.47 22.86
C SER A 725 -17.22 -4.73 21.51
N LEU A 726 -16.63 -3.54 21.42
CA LEU A 726 -16.46 -2.82 20.14
C LEU A 726 -15.58 -3.61 19.17
N LEU A 727 -14.55 -4.29 19.68
CA LEU A 727 -13.68 -5.16 18.90
C LEU A 727 -14.43 -6.42 18.42
N ARG A 728 -15.33 -6.98 19.24
CA ARG A 728 -16.23 -8.07 18.82
C ARG A 728 -17.15 -7.64 17.67
N CYS A 729 -17.78 -6.47 17.78
CA CYS A 729 -18.60 -5.91 16.69
C CYS A 729 -17.76 -5.67 15.41
N TRP A 730 -16.52 -5.18 15.55
CA TRP A 730 -15.59 -5.02 14.43
C TRP A 730 -15.37 -6.33 13.67
N CYS A 731 -15.12 -7.43 14.39
CA CYS A 731 -14.97 -8.76 13.77
C CYS A 731 -16.25 -9.19 13.04
N GLN A 732 -17.43 -9.03 13.66
CA GLN A 732 -18.69 -9.47 13.09
C GLN A 732 -19.00 -8.81 11.74
N HIS A 733 -18.93 -7.48 11.64
CA HIS A 733 -19.17 -6.79 10.36
C HIS A 733 -18.11 -7.10 9.29
N TYR A 734 -16.86 -7.39 9.69
CA TYR A 734 -15.83 -7.80 8.73
C TYR A 734 -16.10 -9.18 8.12
N ILE A 735 -16.72 -10.11 8.86
CA ILE A 735 -17.16 -11.41 8.34
C ILE A 735 -18.23 -11.21 7.27
N GLU A 736 -19.27 -10.45 7.59
CA GLU A 736 -20.40 -10.19 6.68
C GLU A 736 -19.93 -9.45 5.40
N ALA A 737 -19.05 -8.44 5.52
CA ALA A 737 -18.46 -7.81 4.33
C ALA A 737 -17.64 -8.77 3.48
N ILE A 738 -16.89 -9.71 4.09
CA ILE A 738 -16.14 -10.71 3.35
C ILE A 738 -17.08 -11.62 2.55
N GLU A 739 -18.19 -12.06 3.14
CA GLU A 739 -19.19 -12.91 2.47
C GLU A 739 -19.75 -12.24 1.20
N ILE A 740 -20.09 -10.96 1.32
CA ILE A 740 -20.65 -10.14 0.24
C ILE A 740 -19.59 -9.85 -0.84
N ILE A 741 -18.32 -9.67 -0.44
CA ILE A 741 -17.20 -9.55 -1.38
C ILE A 741 -17.05 -10.86 -2.18
N LEU A 742 -17.17 -12.03 -1.55
CA LEU A 742 -17.06 -13.32 -2.27
C LEU A 742 -18.22 -13.55 -3.24
N THR A 743 -19.46 -13.46 -2.73
CA THR A 743 -20.67 -13.78 -3.48
C THR A 743 -21.01 -12.73 -4.53
N LYS A 744 -21.11 -11.45 -4.14
CA LYS A 744 -21.58 -10.40 -5.05
C LYS A 744 -20.45 -9.83 -5.90
N ILE A 745 -19.30 -9.53 -5.29
CA ILE A 745 -18.16 -8.95 -6.04
C ILE A 745 -17.38 -10.01 -6.81
N TYR A 746 -17.12 -11.20 -6.28
CA TYR A 746 -16.38 -12.21 -7.05
C TYR A 746 -17.26 -13.18 -7.83
N ARG A 747 -18.59 -13.14 -7.64
CA ARG A 747 -19.55 -14.13 -8.20
C ARG A 747 -19.01 -15.55 -7.99
N MET A 748 -18.60 -15.80 -6.75
CA MET A 748 -18.23 -17.13 -6.28
C MET A 748 -19.45 -17.77 -5.65
N ASP A 749 -19.72 -19.01 -6.04
CA ASP A 749 -20.65 -19.85 -5.33
C ASP A 749 -19.99 -20.20 -3.98
N ILE A 750 -20.70 -19.97 -2.88
CA ILE A 750 -20.23 -20.30 -1.55
C ILE A 750 -21.20 -21.24 -0.85
N SER A 751 -20.68 -22.15 -0.04
CA SER A 751 -21.49 -22.99 0.84
C SER A 751 -20.82 -23.16 2.19
N GLN A 752 -21.59 -23.02 3.27
CA GLN A 752 -21.10 -23.29 4.62
C GLN A 752 -20.88 -24.80 4.79
N LYS A 753 -19.87 -25.16 5.59
CA LYS A 753 -19.49 -26.55 5.82
C LYS A 753 -19.89 -27.00 7.22
N GLU A 754 -20.99 -27.75 7.33
CA GLU A 754 -21.34 -28.41 8.59
C GLU A 754 -20.28 -29.43 9.01
N LEU A 755 -20.02 -29.51 10.31
CA LEU A 755 -19.05 -30.42 10.92
C LEU A 755 -19.71 -31.79 11.17
N SER A 756 -19.10 -32.84 10.62
CA SER A 756 -19.63 -34.21 10.69
C SER A 756 -19.72 -34.77 12.11
N SER A 757 -20.72 -35.62 12.32
CA SER A 757 -21.33 -35.98 13.62
C SER A 757 -20.43 -36.63 14.67
N GLN A 758 -19.18 -36.98 14.36
CA GLN A 758 -18.29 -37.74 15.26
C GLN A 758 -17.60 -36.89 16.35
N GLN A 759 -17.75 -35.56 16.34
CA GLN A 759 -17.14 -34.67 17.35
C GLN A 759 -18.11 -34.19 18.45
N LYS A 760 -19.36 -34.65 18.47
CA LYS A 760 -20.36 -34.20 19.46
C LYS A 760 -20.25 -34.81 20.86
N GLN A 761 -19.40 -35.81 21.09
CA GLN A 761 -19.38 -36.57 22.35
C GLN A 761 -18.07 -36.46 23.14
N GLN A 762 -17.82 -35.31 23.78
CA GLN A 762 -17.56 -35.20 25.23
C GLN A 762 -17.16 -33.77 25.63
N LYS A 763 -17.82 -33.25 26.68
CA LYS A 763 -17.62 -31.93 27.33
C LYS A 763 -17.86 -30.75 26.36
N LEU A 764 -19.05 -30.14 26.30
CA LEU A 764 -19.98 -29.74 27.36
C LEU A 764 -19.29 -28.97 28.51
N ASP A 765 -19.85 -27.78 28.77
CA ASP A 765 -19.63 -26.92 29.94
C ASP A 765 -18.22 -26.35 30.14
N GLN A 766 -17.85 -25.44 29.22
CA GLN A 766 -17.33 -24.08 29.52
C GLN A 766 -17.10 -23.24 28.22
N GLU A 767 -17.12 -23.89 27.05
CA GLU A 767 -16.44 -23.41 25.83
C GLU A 767 -17.35 -22.71 24.78
N VAL A 768 -18.44 -22.05 25.21
CA VAL A 768 -19.51 -21.57 24.29
C VAL A 768 -19.26 -20.16 23.74
N LYS A 769 -18.64 -19.23 24.47
CA LYS A 769 -18.65 -17.79 24.12
C LYS A 769 -17.68 -17.32 23.03
N ASP A 770 -16.59 -18.04 22.77
CA ASP A 770 -15.57 -17.65 21.76
C ASP A 770 -15.66 -18.42 20.43
N LYS A 771 -16.57 -19.41 20.33
CA LYS A 771 -16.76 -20.21 19.11
C LYS A 771 -17.68 -19.56 18.07
N GLU A 772 -18.47 -18.55 18.45
CA GLU A 772 -19.59 -18.05 17.64
C GLU A 772 -19.20 -17.24 16.37
N LEU A 773 -17.99 -16.69 16.29
CA LEU A 773 -17.58 -15.78 15.21
C LEU A 773 -16.52 -16.34 14.23
N ASN A 774 -16.17 -17.62 14.32
CA ASN A 774 -15.27 -18.25 13.35
C ASN A 774 -16.09 -18.89 12.22
N GLN A 775 -15.86 -18.49 10.97
CA GLN A 775 -16.61 -18.99 9.81
C GLN A 775 -15.72 -19.70 8.79
N ALA A 776 -16.31 -20.62 8.03
CA ALA A 776 -15.64 -21.34 6.96
C ALA A 776 -16.60 -21.61 5.78
N TRP A 777 -16.27 -21.05 4.62
CA TRP A 777 -16.99 -21.27 3.37
C TRP A 777 -16.17 -22.13 2.42
N LEU A 778 -16.81 -23.11 1.79
CA LEU A 778 -16.41 -23.59 0.47
C LEU A 778 -16.58 -22.40 -0.50
N ILE A 779 -15.63 -22.15 -1.39
CA ILE A 779 -15.75 -21.12 -2.43
C ILE A 779 -15.40 -21.73 -3.79
N SER A 780 -16.20 -21.48 -4.81
CA SER A 780 -15.94 -21.98 -6.18
C SER A 780 -16.29 -20.94 -7.24
N CYS A 781 -15.61 -20.99 -8.38
CA CYS A 781 -16.05 -20.25 -9.56
C CYS A 781 -15.58 -20.91 -10.87
N SER A 782 -16.25 -20.53 -11.96
CA SER A 782 -16.03 -21.00 -13.33
C SER A 782 -15.42 -19.95 -14.29
N ILE A 783 -15.35 -18.68 -13.84
CA ILE A 783 -14.91 -17.53 -14.65
C ILE A 783 -13.91 -16.68 -13.85
N ASP A 784 -12.80 -16.29 -14.47
CA ASP A 784 -11.83 -15.37 -13.86
C ASP A 784 -12.42 -13.98 -13.87
N LEU A 785 -12.81 -13.50 -12.69
CA LEU A 785 -13.30 -12.12 -12.53
C LEU A 785 -12.30 -11.24 -11.76
N TRP A 786 -11.32 -11.76 -11.01
CA TRP A 786 -10.32 -10.95 -10.27
C TRP A 786 -9.17 -10.45 -11.15
N SER A 787 -8.75 -11.21 -12.16
CA SER A 787 -7.64 -10.82 -13.02
C SER A 787 -8.02 -9.56 -13.76
N ASN A 788 -7.10 -8.60 -13.73
CA ASN A 788 -7.27 -7.28 -14.30
C ASN A 788 -8.35 -6.38 -13.67
N ARG A 789 -8.82 -6.64 -12.44
CA ARG A 789 -9.58 -5.65 -11.66
C ARG A 789 -8.77 -4.39 -11.34
N CYS A 790 -9.49 -3.28 -11.21
CA CYS A 790 -9.03 -1.98 -10.75
C CYS A 790 -9.32 -1.82 -9.25
N PHE A 791 -8.37 -1.28 -8.48
CA PHE A 791 -8.54 -0.97 -7.05
C PHE A 791 -8.50 0.54 -6.77
N GLN A 792 -8.24 1.38 -7.78
CA GLN A 792 -8.34 2.82 -7.63
C GLN A 792 -9.81 3.19 -7.78
N LYS A 793 -10.42 3.68 -6.70
CA LYS A 793 -11.83 4.12 -6.68
C LYS A 793 -12.04 5.21 -7.75
N VAL A 794 -12.97 4.98 -8.66
CA VAL A 794 -13.36 5.88 -9.76
C VAL A 794 -14.69 6.53 -9.36
N GLY A 795 -14.84 7.85 -9.54
CA GLY A 795 -16.06 8.56 -9.16
C GLY A 795 -16.37 8.48 -7.65
N GLN A 796 -17.65 8.34 -7.34
CA GLN A 796 -18.21 8.12 -6.02
C GLN A 796 -19.33 7.07 -6.00
N THR A 797 -19.18 6.05 -6.85
CA THR A 797 -19.62 4.70 -6.48
C THR A 797 -19.04 4.37 -5.11
N SER A 798 -19.85 3.77 -4.21
CA SER A 798 -19.29 3.07 -3.05
C SER A 798 -18.30 2.00 -3.53
N PHE A 799 -17.35 1.61 -2.68
CA PHE A 799 -16.34 0.61 -3.03
C PHE A 799 -17.01 -0.67 -3.52
N MET A 800 -18.12 -1.06 -2.88
CA MET A 800 -18.93 -2.18 -3.30
C MET A 800 -19.60 -1.94 -4.65
N ASN A 801 -20.38 -0.85 -4.82
CA ASN A 801 -21.11 -0.59 -6.07
C ASN A 801 -20.17 -0.56 -7.28
N TYR A 802 -19.01 0.09 -7.15
CA TYR A 802 -17.96 0.08 -8.15
C TYR A 802 -17.54 -1.35 -8.47
N HIS A 803 -17.18 -2.12 -7.45
CA HIS A 803 -16.73 -3.49 -7.66
C HIS A 803 -17.83 -4.42 -8.18
N LEU A 804 -19.11 -4.19 -7.89
CA LEU A 804 -20.25 -4.93 -8.44
C LEU A 804 -20.46 -4.62 -9.94
N GLU A 805 -20.45 -3.35 -10.33
CA GLU A 805 -20.57 -2.93 -11.73
C GLU A 805 -19.38 -3.45 -12.57
N GLN A 806 -18.15 -3.39 -12.03
CA GLN A 806 -16.99 -4.07 -12.62
C GLN A 806 -17.21 -5.59 -12.76
N THR A 807 -17.99 -6.22 -11.88
CA THR A 807 -18.25 -7.68 -11.89
C THR A 807 -19.20 -8.06 -13.00
N GLU A 808 -20.35 -7.40 -13.13
CA GLU A 808 -21.29 -7.59 -14.25
C GLU A 808 -20.59 -7.44 -15.59
N ARG A 809 -19.82 -6.35 -15.71
CA ARG A 809 -19.12 -5.98 -16.93
C ARG A 809 -18.01 -6.98 -17.29
N LEU A 810 -17.26 -7.50 -16.31
CA LEU A 810 -16.25 -8.53 -16.54
C LEU A 810 -16.90 -9.89 -16.83
N HIS A 811 -17.96 -10.26 -16.12
CA HIS A 811 -18.71 -11.49 -16.31
C HIS A 811 -19.27 -11.58 -17.73
N ASN A 812 -20.00 -10.56 -18.18
CA ASN A 812 -20.64 -10.57 -19.49
C ASN A 812 -19.63 -10.54 -20.65
N LEU A 813 -18.45 -9.94 -20.46
CA LEU A 813 -17.34 -9.98 -21.44
C LEU A 813 -16.55 -11.31 -21.44
N ARG A 814 -16.53 -12.05 -20.33
CA ARG A 814 -15.65 -13.23 -20.15
C ARG A 814 -16.37 -14.58 -20.21
N ARG A 815 -17.68 -14.62 -19.92
CA ARG A 815 -18.48 -15.86 -19.85
C ARG A 815 -18.48 -16.72 -21.12
N GLN A 816 -18.08 -16.15 -22.27
CA GLN A 816 -17.98 -16.83 -23.57
C GLN A 816 -16.55 -16.81 -24.16
N ASP A 817 -15.54 -16.27 -23.46
CA ASP A 817 -14.14 -16.27 -23.90
C ASP A 817 -13.34 -17.34 -23.13
N PRO A 818 -12.90 -18.43 -23.80
CA PRO A 818 -12.16 -19.52 -23.17
C PRO A 818 -10.89 -19.09 -22.44
N LYS A 819 -10.27 -17.96 -22.81
CA LYS A 819 -9.04 -17.45 -22.16
C LYS A 819 -9.27 -16.98 -20.72
N PHE A 820 -10.52 -16.77 -20.32
CA PHE A 820 -10.91 -16.35 -18.97
C PHE A 820 -11.77 -17.38 -18.23
N SER A 821 -12.04 -18.54 -18.83
CA SER A 821 -12.59 -19.68 -18.08
C SER A 821 -11.54 -20.21 -17.11
N VAL A 822 -11.94 -20.44 -15.87
CA VAL A 822 -11.10 -21.01 -14.82
C VAL A 822 -11.98 -21.83 -13.90
N SER A 823 -11.58 -23.05 -13.58
CA SER A 823 -12.27 -23.87 -12.59
C SER A 823 -11.37 -24.03 -11.38
N PHE A 824 -11.88 -23.68 -10.20
CA PHE A 824 -11.30 -24.09 -8.93
C PHE A 824 -12.34 -24.05 -7.81
N ASN A 825 -12.09 -24.87 -6.81
CA ASN A 825 -12.79 -24.86 -5.55
C ASN A 825 -11.75 -24.66 -4.43
N GLY A 826 -11.97 -23.69 -3.55
CA GLY A 826 -11.18 -23.42 -2.34
C GLY A 826 -12.03 -23.48 -1.08
N ILE A 827 -11.40 -23.33 0.09
CA ILE A 827 -12.09 -23.09 1.36
C ILE A 827 -11.52 -21.79 1.94
N LEU A 828 -12.35 -20.78 2.18
CA LEU A 828 -11.96 -19.59 2.92
C LEU A 828 -12.41 -19.74 4.38
N LYS A 829 -11.51 -19.50 5.32
CA LYS A 829 -11.79 -19.50 6.76
C LYS A 829 -11.46 -18.14 7.36
N LEU A 830 -12.33 -17.68 8.25
CA LEU A 830 -12.17 -16.48 9.05
C LEU A 830 -12.00 -16.89 10.51
N ASN A 831 -10.86 -16.52 11.09
CA ASN A 831 -10.57 -16.78 12.50
C ASN A 831 -10.37 -15.45 13.23
N THR A 832 -11.14 -15.17 14.27
CA THR A 832 -10.93 -13.98 15.11
C THR A 832 -9.66 -14.15 15.96
N LEU A 833 -8.95 -13.05 16.19
CA LEU A 833 -7.78 -13.03 17.08
C LEU A 833 -8.22 -12.79 18.52
N ALA A 834 -7.35 -13.13 19.48
CA ALA A 834 -7.62 -13.00 20.91
C ALA A 834 -8.09 -11.58 21.29
N ASN A 835 -9.09 -11.52 22.16
CA ASN A 835 -9.79 -10.31 22.60
C ASN A 835 -10.31 -9.45 21.43
N TYR A 836 -10.62 -10.10 20.30
CA TYR A 836 -11.08 -9.51 19.04
C TYR A 836 -10.14 -8.44 18.45
N MET A 837 -8.85 -8.46 18.83
CA MET A 837 -7.82 -7.48 18.42
C MET A 837 -7.44 -7.53 16.93
N GLY A 838 -8.15 -8.33 16.12
CA GLY A 838 -7.95 -8.51 14.70
C GLY A 838 -8.59 -9.81 14.19
N MET A 839 -8.33 -10.15 12.93
CA MET A 839 -8.83 -11.36 12.29
C MET A 839 -7.83 -11.90 11.28
N ASP A 840 -7.64 -13.21 11.26
CA ASP A 840 -6.89 -13.94 10.25
C ASP A 840 -7.81 -14.53 9.19
N ILE A 841 -7.57 -14.11 7.95
CA ILE A 841 -8.28 -14.59 6.76
C ILE A 841 -7.40 -15.64 6.10
N GLU A 842 -7.76 -16.91 6.24
CA GLU A 842 -7.03 -18.04 5.67
C GLU A 842 -7.74 -18.60 4.44
N LEU A 843 -7.00 -18.79 3.35
CA LEU A 843 -7.46 -19.62 2.24
C LEU A 843 -6.80 -21.00 2.29
N HIS A 844 -7.57 -22.00 1.85
CA HIS A 844 -7.24 -23.41 1.71
C HIS A 844 -7.80 -23.97 0.38
N LEU A 845 -7.45 -25.20 0.01
CA LEU A 845 -8.04 -25.94 -1.12
C LEU A 845 -9.09 -26.94 -0.63
N THR A 846 -10.10 -27.24 -1.45
CA THR A 846 -11.21 -28.14 -1.06
C THR A 846 -10.83 -29.60 -0.90
N ASP A 847 -9.86 -30.06 -1.69
CA ASP A 847 -9.29 -31.41 -1.65
C ASP A 847 -8.29 -31.59 -0.48
N GLY A 848 -8.11 -30.58 0.37
CA GLY A 848 -7.14 -30.58 1.47
C GLY A 848 -5.68 -30.48 1.02
N THR A 849 -5.40 -30.30 -0.28
CA THR A 849 -4.03 -30.16 -0.76
C THR A 849 -3.42 -28.80 -0.33
N PRO A 850 -2.08 -28.69 -0.19
CA PRO A 850 -1.48 -27.46 0.31
C PRO A 850 -1.66 -26.29 -0.65
N ILE A 851 -1.99 -25.09 -0.16
CA ILE A 851 -2.06 -23.90 -1.02
C ILE A 851 -0.71 -23.50 -1.64
N ALA A 852 0.40 -24.00 -1.09
CA ALA A 852 1.71 -23.92 -1.73
C ALA A 852 1.73 -24.54 -3.16
N SER A 853 0.86 -25.51 -3.44
CA SER A 853 0.63 -26.14 -4.76
C SER A 853 0.06 -25.15 -5.78
N LEU A 854 -0.63 -24.09 -5.35
CA LEU A 854 -1.07 -23.03 -6.23
C LEU A 854 0.12 -22.21 -6.70
N ASN A 855 0.57 -22.43 -7.93
CA ASN A 855 1.65 -21.67 -8.55
C ASN A 855 1.25 -20.18 -8.80
N LYS A 856 2.19 -19.30 -9.18
CA LYS A 856 1.88 -17.88 -9.47
C LYS A 856 0.87 -17.65 -10.62
N LYS A 857 0.65 -18.65 -11.48
CA LYS A 857 -0.35 -18.61 -12.56
C LYS A 857 -1.73 -19.10 -12.11
N SER A 858 -1.83 -19.80 -10.96
CA SER A 858 -3.08 -20.34 -10.42
C SER A 858 -4.17 -19.26 -10.31
N PRO A 859 -5.36 -19.52 -10.88
CA PRO A 859 -6.58 -18.74 -10.66
C PRO A 859 -6.83 -18.40 -9.18
N LEU A 860 -6.97 -19.41 -8.31
CA LEU A 860 -7.28 -19.24 -6.88
C LEU A 860 -6.22 -18.44 -6.10
N ARG A 861 -4.93 -18.58 -6.44
CA ARG A 861 -3.87 -17.77 -5.80
C ARG A 861 -3.78 -16.35 -6.36
N LYS A 862 -4.07 -16.14 -7.64
CA LYS A 862 -4.21 -14.78 -8.20
C LYS A 862 -5.41 -14.08 -7.54
N PHE A 863 -6.52 -14.79 -7.43
CA PHE A 863 -7.71 -14.36 -6.69
C PHE A 863 -7.33 -13.91 -5.28
N PHE A 864 -6.71 -14.76 -4.45
CA PHE A 864 -6.43 -14.37 -3.06
C PHE A 864 -5.49 -13.16 -2.94
N ASN A 865 -4.50 -13.04 -3.82
CA ASN A 865 -3.62 -11.85 -3.87
C ASN A 865 -4.33 -10.57 -4.31
N VAL A 866 -5.45 -10.69 -5.05
CA VAL A 866 -6.34 -9.58 -5.42
C VAL A 866 -7.32 -9.30 -4.29
N PHE A 867 -7.97 -10.33 -3.74
CA PHE A 867 -8.93 -10.27 -2.64
C PHE A 867 -8.37 -9.62 -1.37
N ARG A 868 -7.13 -9.95 -0.96
CA ARG A 868 -6.47 -9.24 0.17
C ARG A 868 -6.30 -7.73 -0.10
N ASN A 869 -6.07 -7.34 -1.36
CA ASN A 869 -5.94 -5.93 -1.73
C ASN A 869 -7.32 -5.25 -1.78
N THR A 870 -8.38 -5.99 -2.15
CA THR A 870 -9.78 -5.54 -2.04
C THR A 870 -10.12 -5.22 -0.60
N LEU A 871 -9.80 -6.12 0.34
CA LEU A 871 -10.05 -5.92 1.76
C LEU A 871 -9.27 -4.73 2.34
N GLN A 872 -8.00 -4.56 1.95
CA GLN A 872 -7.18 -3.38 2.32
C GLN A 872 -7.68 -2.06 1.72
N SER A 873 -8.54 -2.11 0.70
CA SER A 873 -9.10 -0.94 0.01
C SER A 873 -10.58 -0.68 0.36
N CYS A 874 -11.21 -1.62 1.07
CA CYS A 874 -12.59 -1.52 1.53
C CYS A 874 -12.64 -0.62 2.77
N ASN A 875 -13.61 0.29 2.83
CA ASN A 875 -13.81 1.17 3.97
C ASN A 875 -14.74 0.51 4.99
N PHE A 876 -14.32 0.41 6.25
CA PHE A 876 -15.15 -0.20 7.30
C PHE A 876 -16.50 0.51 7.53
N LYS A 877 -16.57 1.82 7.27
CA LYS A 877 -17.83 2.60 7.28
C LYS A 877 -18.81 2.14 6.19
N GLU A 878 -18.30 1.65 5.06
CA GLU A 878 -19.13 1.10 3.99
C GLU A 878 -19.55 -0.35 4.33
N THR A 879 -18.63 -1.16 4.87
CA THR A 879 -18.89 -2.49 5.44
C THR A 879 -20.13 -2.53 6.35
N LEU A 880 -20.18 -1.64 7.35
CA LEU A 880 -21.31 -1.52 8.31
C LEU A 880 -22.68 -1.30 7.63
N ASN A 881 -22.73 -0.43 6.62
CA ASN A 881 -23.98 -0.08 5.94
C ASN A 881 -24.53 -1.21 5.06
N ILE A 882 -23.70 -2.20 4.70
CA ILE A 882 -24.13 -3.32 3.86
C ILE A 882 -24.69 -4.45 4.73
N SER A 883 -24.03 -4.75 5.85
CA SER A 883 -24.49 -5.74 6.85
C SER A 883 -25.94 -5.51 7.30
N GLY A 884 -26.33 -4.24 7.50
CA GLY A 884 -27.70 -3.88 7.91
C GLY A 884 -28.79 -4.17 6.87
N VAL A 885 -28.45 -4.33 5.58
CA VAL A 885 -29.43 -4.49 4.49
C VAL A 885 -29.74 -5.97 4.19
N GLU A 886 -28.77 -6.88 4.36
CA GLU A 886 -29.01 -8.33 4.20
C GLU A 886 -29.52 -9.00 5.49
N SER A 887 -29.16 -8.47 6.67
CA SER A 887 -29.73 -8.90 7.96
C SER A 887 -31.27 -8.79 7.99
N ALA A 888 -31.83 -7.75 7.34
CA ALA A 888 -33.27 -7.55 7.23
C ALA A 888 -33.97 -8.51 6.23
N LYS A 889 -33.22 -9.25 5.39
CA LYS A 889 -33.76 -10.22 4.43
C LYS A 889 -33.73 -11.64 4.96
N ASN A 890 -32.61 -12.06 5.56
CA ASN A 890 -32.48 -13.41 6.10
C ASN A 890 -33.46 -13.69 7.27
N PHE A 891 -33.94 -12.65 7.94
CA PHE A 891 -34.99 -12.77 8.97
C PHE A 891 -36.36 -13.18 8.43
N ASN A 892 -36.62 -13.01 7.12
CA ASN A 892 -37.86 -13.44 6.47
C ASN A 892 -37.77 -14.86 5.87
N GLU A 893 -36.60 -15.32 5.44
CA GLU A 893 -36.43 -16.67 4.86
C GLU A 893 -36.36 -17.78 5.93
N ASN A 894 -35.76 -17.50 7.09
CA ASN A 894 -35.70 -18.44 8.22
C ASN A 894 -37.05 -18.68 8.93
N LYS A 895 -38.14 -18.00 8.52
CA LYS A 895 -39.51 -18.36 8.92
C LYS A 895 -40.13 -19.47 8.07
N THR A 896 -39.53 -19.79 6.92
CA THR A 896 -40.15 -20.66 5.91
C THR A 896 -39.60 -22.09 5.91
N GLN A 897 -38.46 -22.35 6.57
CA GLN A 897 -37.85 -23.70 6.64
C GLN A 897 -38.14 -24.48 7.94
N THR A 898 -38.77 -23.87 8.93
CA THR A 898 -39.12 -24.54 10.21
C THR A 898 -40.46 -25.28 10.17
N ILE A 899 -41.08 -25.41 8.98
CA ILE A 899 -42.38 -26.07 8.76
C ILE A 899 -42.27 -27.08 7.61
N GLN A 900 -41.34 -28.03 7.73
CA GLN A 900 -41.27 -29.22 6.86
C GLN A 900 -40.39 -30.30 7.54
N ASN A 901 -41.02 -31.08 8.43
CA ASN A 901 -40.69 -32.46 8.85
C ASN A 901 -41.42 -32.77 10.17
N ASN A 902 -42.68 -33.18 10.05
CA ASN A 902 -43.37 -34.12 10.93
C ASN A 902 -44.52 -34.67 10.08
N ASP A 903 -44.65 -35.99 10.05
CA ASP A 903 -45.41 -36.70 9.02
C ASP A 903 -46.93 -36.68 9.25
N ASP A 904 -47.65 -36.82 8.13
CA ASP A 904 -48.90 -37.56 7.90
C ASP A 904 -49.77 -37.95 9.11
N ASP A 905 -51.04 -37.49 9.14
CA ASP A 905 -52.16 -38.35 8.70
C ASP A 905 -53.50 -37.58 8.47
N ASP A 906 -54.46 -38.28 7.84
CA ASP A 906 -55.92 -38.02 7.80
C ASP A 906 -56.52 -36.77 7.09
N THR A 907 -56.70 -36.95 5.78
CA THR A 907 -57.98 -36.86 5.02
C THR A 907 -59.08 -35.78 5.28
N ALA A 908 -59.52 -35.21 4.14
CA ALA A 908 -60.92 -35.02 3.68
C ALA A 908 -61.55 -33.60 3.63
N THR A 909 -61.92 -33.19 2.41
CA THR A 909 -63.09 -32.34 2.01
C THR A 909 -63.20 -30.89 2.56
N ALA A 910 -63.99 -29.97 2.00
CA ALA A 910 -64.35 -29.63 0.62
C ALA A 910 -65.06 -28.24 0.62
N ALA A 911 -64.92 -27.46 -0.47
CA ALA A 911 -65.78 -26.37 -0.96
C ALA A 911 -66.44 -25.29 -0.03
N ASN A 912 -66.28 -24.01 -0.43
CA ASN A 912 -67.19 -22.83 -0.37
C ASN A 912 -66.38 -21.55 -0.02
N VAL A 913 -66.33 -20.44 -0.77
CA VAL A 913 -67.30 -19.63 -1.57
C VAL A 913 -67.85 -18.44 -0.78
N GLU A 914 -67.51 -17.22 -1.26
CA GLU A 914 -68.14 -15.88 -1.02
C GLU A 914 -68.17 -15.37 0.45
N GLU A 915 -68.25 -14.07 0.78
CA GLU A 915 -68.33 -12.78 0.05
C GLU A 915 -67.69 -11.70 0.97
N SER A 916 -67.08 -10.59 0.52
CA SER A 916 -67.78 -9.36 0.13
C SER A 916 -66.77 -8.20 -0.08
N LEU A 917 -67.08 -7.24 -0.98
CA LEU A 917 -66.31 -6.00 -1.19
C LEU A 917 -66.93 -4.82 -0.43
N GLN A 918 -66.11 -3.85 0.02
CA GLN A 918 -66.49 -2.43 -0.04
C GLN A 918 -65.32 -1.41 0.05
N THR A 919 -65.12 -0.69 -1.07
CA THR A 919 -64.81 0.76 -1.20
C THR A 919 -63.64 1.45 -0.47
N THR A 920 -62.66 1.86 -1.29
CA THR A 920 -61.83 3.10 -1.34
C THR A 920 -62.38 4.38 -0.66
N PRO A 921 -61.56 5.41 -0.29
CA PRO A 921 -60.50 5.98 -1.16
C PRO A 921 -59.20 6.58 -0.55
N SER A 922 -58.30 6.93 -1.48
CA SER A 922 -56.98 7.56 -1.31
C SER A 922 -57.01 9.00 -0.80
N ILE A 923 -55.93 9.43 -0.13
CA ILE A 923 -55.62 10.85 0.13
C ILE A 923 -54.21 11.19 -0.37
N GLU A 924 -54.06 11.34 -1.68
CA GLU A 924 -53.06 12.24 -2.28
C GLU A 924 -53.70 13.61 -2.53
N LYS A 925 -54.13 14.32 -1.47
CA LYS A 925 -54.49 15.76 -1.54
C LYS A 925 -54.67 16.44 -0.17
N ALA A 926 -53.60 16.46 0.60
CA ALA A 926 -53.36 17.50 1.60
C ALA A 926 -51.93 18.01 1.40
N ILE A 927 -51.72 18.60 0.22
CA ILE A 927 -50.46 19.22 -0.21
C ILE A 927 -50.45 20.66 0.29
N ALA A 928 -49.25 21.14 0.63
CA ALA A 928 -48.89 22.53 0.91
C ALA A 928 -49.32 23.11 2.27
N ASP A 929 -48.51 24.11 2.64
CA ASP A 929 -48.71 25.14 3.65
C ASP A 929 -48.52 24.78 5.14
N ASN A 930 -47.33 25.15 5.61
CA ASN A 930 -46.84 25.34 6.98
C ASN A 930 -45.92 24.25 7.57
N LEU A 931 -44.63 24.48 7.25
CA LEU A 931 -43.41 24.35 8.06
C LEU A 931 -42.59 23.04 7.92
#